data_AF-A0A1J8QPL1-F1
#
_entry.id   AF-A0A1J8QPL1-F1
#
_cell.length_a   1.000
_cell.length_b   1.000
_cell.length_c   1.000
_cell.angle_alpha   90.00
_cell.angle_beta   90.00
_cell.angle_gamma   90.00
#
_symmetry.space_group_name_H-M   'P 1'
#
loop_
_entity.id
_entity.type
_entity.pdbx_description
1 polymer ?
#
loop_
_entity_poly.entity_id
_entity_poly.type
_entity_poly.pdbx_seq_one_letter_code
_entity_poly.pdbx_strand_id
1 'polypeptide(L)'
;MKLVRFLMKLNNETVTIELKNGSIVHGTITGVDMQMNTHLKTVKMTARNRDPASLDSLSIRGNNIRYFMLPDAIPLDTLLLLSSLQTTDQETKVQVNGWIKSVRRQKNVTFVVINDGSCASGLQAVLKPDITPHNLSNGASVRFCGGLVKSLGRGQTYELQVEAADVLGECNPEAYPIQKQALPVEFLRDNAHLRARTDINAAMLRLRDSVLRTLHSYFETQDFLYVHTPILTSNDCEGGGETFRVSPYSSPPPEQSPGSNSHAEFFSQPAYLTVSSQLHLEALASSMSRVYTLSPCFRAERSQTNRHLAEFWMLEAEWAFISHVGDVCHVVEESLKNILAQCQSENLLLWKDGDEAKLNSLEDAARPGHAWTRMSYTDAVKELEKHHASARVGFEFEPTWGRALQSEHERWLSERLVGGPVFVTDYPTSLKPFYMRANDDGRTVACFDLLVPFIGELAGGSLREERLPQLVQAIHRHGLQEEEYGWYVDLRKYGSAPHGGYGLGFERLISWMSGIENAQVVYTLAYTNALSYPSAMKPGTPDVKTPIPAPYGARGLGYPLAHNARSKRSWASIVILPFALAIILGYITFIAQHHDTSHHDARATVDNRVAKLPVMGYNTWNAYHFGGKYFSPSALFGMTELRHYCQDAGYAHVNIDDCYSERHRNADGDIVEDATKFPSGMKALTDKIHDLGLKAGIYSDSGWFTCQLYPGSFQNEARDAKRFLDWGFDYLKYDNCAVPFDNITRENIMGRYERMANAIADLSQLSGKPPLILSMCQWGREQGWTWARRYGQSWRTTDDIDPNWQSITKILNQNSFFTWATDFYGHNDMDILEVGNGPLTYEEAKSHFTAWALMKSPLLIGTHLPSATKETIEILTNPEIIAIHQDPVVGTSISPFRWGINPDWVSNNTHPAQYWSGESQNGTVFMLLNTLDEPADMFFRLTESPWIRAGRQYSVRDLWTHTENGTAVRNFTAHAVPPHGVVALLLQDAGDEPEGLWPPCAVLEWCMSANGSRFDQ
;
A
#
# COMPACT_ATOMS: atom_id res chain seq x y z
N MET A 1 21.88 16.82 1.20
CA MET A 1 21.27 15.49 1.45
C MET A 1 22.20 14.29 1.19
N LYS A 2 23.07 14.29 0.17
CA LYS A 2 24.03 13.17 -0.09
C LYS A 2 25.03 12.93 1.06
N LEU A 3 25.55 13.99 1.69
CA LEU A 3 26.50 13.87 2.79
C LEU A 3 25.86 13.30 4.07
N VAL A 4 24.68 13.79 4.48
CA VAL A 4 24.01 13.32 5.70
C VAL A 4 23.69 11.84 5.61
N ARG A 5 23.09 11.41 4.49
CA ARG A 5 22.81 9.98 4.25
C ARG A 5 24.08 9.13 4.17
N PHE A 6 25.20 9.68 3.70
CA PHE A 6 26.49 9.00 3.75
C PHE A 6 26.99 8.86 5.20
N LEU A 7 26.96 9.94 5.99
CA LEU A 7 27.36 9.93 7.40
C LEU A 7 26.49 8.99 8.26
N MET A 8 25.20 8.89 7.95
CA MET A 8 24.26 7.93 8.58
C MET A 8 24.68 6.46 8.38
N LYS A 9 25.38 6.16 7.28
CA LYS A 9 25.88 4.79 7.01
C LYS A 9 27.21 4.49 7.71
N LEU A 10 27.88 5.47 8.31
CA LEU A 10 29.15 5.29 9.02
C LEU A 10 28.94 4.77 10.45
N ASN A 11 27.83 4.07 10.73
CA ASN A 11 27.56 3.55 12.05
C ASN A 11 28.61 2.49 12.42
N ASN A 12 29.15 2.58 13.64
CA ASN A 12 30.31 1.84 14.15
C ASN A 12 31.67 2.18 13.49
N GLU A 13 31.75 3.19 12.63
CA GLU A 13 33.04 3.67 12.11
C GLU A 13 33.67 4.70 13.06
N THR A 14 34.99 4.64 13.18
CA THR A 14 35.75 5.63 13.98
C THR A 14 36.09 6.82 13.11
N VAL A 15 35.67 8.01 13.53
CA VAL A 15 35.87 9.26 12.77
C VAL A 15 36.57 10.30 13.63
N THR A 16 37.15 11.30 12.97
CA THR A 16 37.58 12.52 13.64
C THR A 16 36.75 13.70 13.12
N ILE A 17 36.25 14.56 14.00
CA ILE A 17 35.38 15.68 13.67
C ILE A 17 36.04 16.96 14.15
N GLU A 18 36.23 17.93 13.24
CA GLU A 18 36.57 19.29 13.65
C GLU A 18 35.29 20.10 13.85
N LEU A 19 35.15 20.73 15.02
CA LEU A 19 34.06 21.64 15.33
C LEU A 19 34.40 23.07 14.87
N LYS A 20 33.37 23.89 14.61
CA LYS A 20 33.55 25.30 14.18
C LYS A 20 34.35 26.16 15.17
N ASN A 21 34.40 25.77 16.44
CA ASN A 21 35.20 26.44 17.47
C ASN A 21 36.68 25.99 17.49
N GLY A 22 37.09 25.08 16.59
CA GLY A 22 38.45 24.55 16.47
C GLY A 22 38.76 23.39 17.42
N SER A 23 37.76 22.81 18.08
CA SER A 23 37.94 21.57 18.88
C SER A 23 37.94 20.36 17.96
N ILE A 24 38.76 19.36 18.29
CA ILE A 24 38.86 18.11 17.54
C ILE A 24 38.27 16.99 18.39
N VAL A 25 37.34 16.23 17.83
CA VAL A 25 36.70 15.10 18.50
C VAL A 25 37.02 13.83 17.73
N HIS A 26 37.59 12.83 18.39
CA HIS A 26 37.82 11.51 17.83
C HIS A 26 36.91 10.50 18.52
N GLY A 27 36.19 9.64 17.80
CA GLY A 27 35.30 8.66 18.42
C GLY A 27 34.55 7.80 17.41
N THR A 28 33.83 6.80 17.89
CA THR A 28 33.08 5.85 17.06
C THR A 28 31.63 6.28 16.93
N ILE A 29 31.12 6.41 15.71
CA ILE A 29 29.72 6.82 15.45
C ILE A 29 28.77 5.72 15.95
N THR A 30 27.75 6.13 16.71
CA THR A 30 26.61 5.28 17.10
C THR A 30 25.33 5.67 16.35
N GLY A 31 25.30 6.86 15.75
CA GLY A 31 24.21 7.32 14.91
C GLY A 31 24.45 8.75 14.42
N VAL A 32 23.90 9.05 13.25
CA VAL A 32 23.81 10.42 12.72
C VAL A 32 22.36 10.62 12.32
N ASP A 33 21.75 11.76 12.68
CA ASP A 33 20.40 12.08 12.26
C ASP A 33 20.37 12.94 10.98
N MET A 34 19.17 13.25 10.49
CA MET A 34 18.96 14.05 9.28
C MET A 34 19.45 15.50 9.40
N GLN A 35 19.68 16.00 10.62
CA GLN A 35 20.24 17.32 10.92
C GLN A 35 21.76 17.28 11.10
N MET A 36 22.41 16.14 10.82
CA MET A 36 23.80 15.82 11.11
C MET A 36 24.18 15.86 12.59
N ASN A 37 23.21 15.78 13.51
CA ASN A 37 23.55 15.57 14.90
C ASN A 37 24.20 14.19 15.00
N THR A 38 25.43 14.17 15.49
CA THR A 38 26.32 13.02 15.46
C THR A 38 26.54 12.52 16.87
N HIS A 39 26.18 11.27 17.10
CA HIS A 39 26.34 10.58 18.37
C HIS A 39 27.58 9.68 18.27
N LEU A 40 28.48 9.83 19.24
CA LEU A 40 29.74 9.10 19.31
C LEU A 40 29.86 8.37 20.64
N LYS A 41 30.54 7.21 20.63
CA LYS A 41 31.05 6.49 21.80
C LYS A 41 32.58 6.43 21.79
N THR A 42 33.19 6.17 22.95
CA THR A 42 34.66 6.04 23.09
C THR A 42 35.38 7.29 22.57
N VAL A 43 35.02 8.44 23.13
CA VAL A 43 35.34 9.75 22.58
C VAL A 43 36.59 10.31 23.21
N LYS A 44 37.50 10.84 22.40
CA LYS A 44 38.63 11.68 22.81
C LYS A 44 38.49 13.05 22.19
N MET A 45 38.24 14.06 23.02
CA MET A 45 38.03 15.44 22.60
C MET A 45 39.22 16.32 23.02
N THR A 46 39.77 17.06 22.07
CA THR A 46 40.83 18.05 22.29
C THR A 46 40.25 19.43 22.01
N ALA A 47 39.95 20.19 23.06
CA ALA A 47 39.56 21.59 22.92
C ALA A 47 40.77 22.44 22.51
N ARG A 48 40.54 23.52 21.75
CA ARG A 48 41.60 24.41 21.26
C ARG A 48 42.48 24.89 22.42
N ASN A 49 43.78 24.61 22.35
CA ASN A 49 44.80 24.95 23.36
C ASN A 49 44.58 24.32 24.75
N ARG A 50 43.98 23.13 24.83
CA ARG A 50 43.84 22.35 26.08
C ARG A 50 44.27 20.90 25.87
N ASP A 51 44.56 20.23 26.97
CA ASP A 51 44.87 18.80 26.97
C ASP A 51 43.64 17.95 26.55
N PRO A 52 43.84 16.81 25.87
CA PRO A 52 42.75 15.92 25.46
C PRO A 52 42.00 15.32 26.65
N ALA A 53 40.66 15.27 26.56
CA ALA A 53 39.78 14.63 27.52
C ALA A 53 39.09 13.41 26.92
N SER A 54 38.97 12.33 27.68
CA SER A 54 38.22 11.13 27.30
C SER A 54 36.80 11.17 27.85
N LEU A 55 35.83 10.74 27.06
CA LEU A 55 34.40 10.69 27.38
C LEU A 55 33.81 9.37 26.88
N ASP A 56 32.86 8.80 27.63
CA ASP A 56 32.21 7.54 27.23
C ASP A 56 31.30 7.74 26.01
N SER A 57 30.60 8.87 25.96
CA SER A 57 29.78 9.27 24.80
C SER A 57 29.76 10.79 24.62
N LEU A 58 29.49 11.24 23.40
CA LEU A 58 29.32 12.65 23.07
C LEU A 58 28.31 12.80 21.92
N SER A 59 27.37 13.74 22.09
CA SER A 59 26.44 14.13 21.02
C SER A 59 26.79 15.54 20.54
N ILE A 60 27.06 15.67 19.24
CA ILE A 60 27.45 16.93 18.62
C ILE A 60 26.31 17.38 17.71
N ARG A 61 25.81 18.60 17.92
CA ARG A 61 24.82 19.17 16.99
C ARG A 61 25.44 19.44 15.62
N GLY A 62 24.76 19.08 14.54
CA GLY A 62 25.29 19.19 13.18
C GLY A 62 25.75 20.60 12.80
N ASN A 63 25.03 21.62 13.28
CA ASN A 63 25.39 23.03 13.06
C ASN A 63 26.74 23.46 13.66
N ASN A 64 27.29 22.69 14.62
CA ASN A 64 28.59 22.95 15.24
C ASN A 64 29.75 22.23 14.53
N ILE A 65 29.45 21.32 13.60
CA ILE A 65 30.46 20.55 12.86
C ILE A 65 31.02 21.41 11.73
N ARG A 66 32.35 21.43 11.59
CA ARG A 66 33.04 22.08 10.48
C ARG A 66 33.26 21.08 9.35
N TYR A 67 33.86 19.92 9.65
CA TYR A 67 34.01 18.80 8.72
C TYR A 67 34.33 17.49 9.46
N PHE A 68 34.11 16.37 8.78
CA PHE A 68 34.54 15.04 9.19
C PHE A 68 35.86 14.69 8.49
N MET A 69 36.76 14.07 9.24
CA MET A 69 37.93 13.37 8.72
C MET A 69 37.67 11.88 8.87
N LEU A 70 37.62 11.21 7.74
CA LEU A 70 37.35 9.79 7.63
C LEU A 70 38.68 9.03 7.58
N PRO A 71 38.82 7.86 8.24
CA PRO A 71 39.98 7.02 8.06
C PRO A 71 40.06 6.48 6.63
N ASP A 72 41.29 6.31 6.13
CA ASP A 72 41.59 5.86 4.76
C ASP A 72 41.05 4.45 4.43
N ALA A 73 40.67 3.67 5.46
CA ALA A 73 40.16 2.31 5.34
C ALA A 73 38.64 2.21 5.10
N ILE A 74 37.89 3.32 5.13
CA ILE A 74 36.45 3.29 4.86
C ILE A 74 36.23 3.00 3.38
N PRO A 75 35.50 1.92 3.01
CA PRO A 75 35.23 1.58 1.62
C PRO A 75 34.16 2.53 1.05
N LEU A 76 34.59 3.73 0.66
CA LEU A 76 33.74 4.79 0.09
C LEU A 76 32.95 4.30 -1.13
N ASP A 77 33.54 3.39 -1.90
CA ASP A 77 32.95 2.79 -3.11
C ASP A 77 31.71 1.94 -2.82
N THR A 78 31.66 1.27 -1.66
CA THR A 78 30.52 0.42 -1.27
C THR A 78 29.39 1.23 -0.63
N LEU A 79 29.72 2.38 -0.02
CA LEU A 79 28.77 3.21 0.73
C LEU A 79 28.07 4.28 -0.13
N LEU A 80 28.65 4.64 -1.29
CA LEU A 80 28.14 5.65 -2.23
C LEU A 80 27.46 5.08 -3.49
N LEU A 81 27.23 3.75 -3.54
CA LEU A 81 26.50 3.08 -4.63
C LEU A 81 25.06 3.60 -4.74
N LEU A 82 24.89 4.67 -5.52
CA LEU A 82 23.68 4.97 -6.32
C LEU A 82 23.85 6.15 -7.29
N SER A 83 25.02 6.81 -7.42
CA SER A 83 25.15 7.85 -8.47
C SER A 83 26.57 8.16 -8.99
N SER A 84 27.51 7.22 -9.05
CA SER A 84 28.79 7.47 -9.72
C SER A 84 29.45 6.19 -10.23
N LEU A 85 29.40 5.98 -11.55
CA LEU A 85 30.43 5.22 -12.25
C LEU A 85 31.70 6.07 -12.27
N GLN A 86 32.66 5.77 -11.39
CA GLN A 86 34.10 6.08 -11.41
C GLN A 86 34.63 5.86 -9.98
N THR A 87 35.71 5.13 -9.66
CA THR A 87 36.97 4.88 -10.37
C THR A 87 37.64 3.60 -9.85
N THR A 88 37.97 2.66 -10.72
CA THR A 88 39.21 1.88 -10.61
C THR A 88 39.74 1.72 -12.04
N ASP A 89 41.06 1.81 -12.25
CA ASP A 89 41.73 1.47 -13.52
C ASP A 89 41.65 -0.05 -13.83
N GLN A 90 40.71 -0.77 -13.21
CA GLN A 90 40.45 -2.18 -13.40
C GLN A 90 39.19 -2.36 -14.25
N GLU A 91 39.29 -3.16 -15.30
CA GLU A 91 38.14 -3.62 -16.08
C GLU A 91 37.10 -4.24 -15.14
N THR A 92 36.02 -3.50 -14.86
CA THR A 92 34.93 -4.01 -14.04
C THR A 92 33.98 -4.77 -14.94
N LYS A 93 33.85 -6.08 -14.73
CA LYS A 93 32.84 -6.88 -15.41
C LYS A 93 31.46 -6.58 -14.84
N VAL A 94 30.54 -6.20 -15.71
CA VAL A 94 29.16 -5.84 -15.34
C VAL A 94 28.16 -6.55 -16.24
N GLN A 95 26.97 -6.81 -15.70
CA GLN A 95 25.81 -7.27 -16.45
C GLN A 95 24.82 -6.10 -16.54
N VAL A 96 24.36 -5.80 -17.75
CA VAL A 96 23.35 -4.76 -18.00
C VAL A 96 22.13 -5.35 -18.70
N ASN A 97 20.95 -4.94 -18.24
CA ASN A 97 19.67 -5.32 -18.84
C ASN A 97 18.98 -4.05 -19.34
N GLY A 98 18.29 -4.12 -20.47
CA GLY A 98 17.50 -2.99 -20.96
C GLY A 98 16.97 -3.21 -22.37
N TRP A 99 16.45 -2.15 -22.98
CA TRP A 99 15.94 -2.17 -24.34
C TRP A 99 16.88 -1.47 -25.31
N ILE A 100 16.98 -2.01 -26.51
CA ILE A 100 17.80 -1.43 -27.58
C ILE A 100 17.12 -0.17 -28.11
N LYS A 101 17.77 0.99 -27.98
CA LYS A 101 17.36 2.23 -28.65
C LYS A 101 17.85 2.32 -30.09
N SER A 102 19.07 1.86 -30.34
CA SER A 102 19.62 1.84 -31.70
C SER A 102 20.67 0.76 -31.89
N VAL A 103 20.70 0.20 -33.10
CA VAL A 103 21.75 -0.72 -33.56
C VAL A 103 22.46 -0.09 -34.76
N ARG A 104 23.78 -0.04 -34.73
CA ARG A 104 24.63 0.35 -35.87
C ARG A 104 25.62 -0.76 -36.15
N ARG A 105 25.42 -1.48 -37.27
CA ARG A 105 26.30 -2.56 -37.72
C ARG A 105 27.38 -2.01 -38.65
N GLN A 106 28.63 -2.36 -38.39
CA GLN A 106 29.77 -2.13 -39.27
C GLN A 106 30.43 -3.48 -39.61
N LYS A 107 31.37 -3.49 -40.57
CA LYS A 107 31.98 -4.72 -41.09
C LYS A 107 32.57 -5.64 -40.00
N ASN A 108 33.18 -5.05 -38.96
CA ASN A 108 33.90 -5.79 -37.91
C ASN A 108 33.39 -5.52 -36.49
N VAL A 109 32.32 -4.73 -36.32
CA VAL A 109 31.83 -4.31 -35.00
C VAL A 109 30.37 -3.88 -35.08
N THR A 110 29.60 -4.16 -34.05
CA THR A 110 28.22 -3.68 -33.88
C THR A 110 28.13 -2.80 -32.64
N PHE A 111 27.62 -1.59 -32.82
CA PHE A 111 27.33 -0.66 -31.72
C PHE A 111 25.85 -0.72 -31.38
N VAL A 112 25.54 -0.96 -30.11
CA VAL A 112 24.17 -1.01 -29.58
C VAL A 112 24.04 0.05 -28.48
N VAL A 113 22.97 0.83 -28.48
CA VAL A 113 22.64 1.70 -27.35
C VAL A 113 21.53 1.03 -26.54
N ILE A 114 21.84 0.69 -25.29
CA ILE A 114 20.91 0.07 -24.34
C ILE A 114 20.36 1.17 -23.43
N ASN A 115 19.05 1.16 -23.21
CA ASN A 115 18.41 2.06 -22.26
C ASN A 115 17.42 1.27 -21.40
N ASP A 116 17.51 1.45 -20.08
CA ASP A 116 16.66 0.82 -19.07
C ASP A 116 15.70 1.83 -18.40
N GLY A 117 15.67 3.07 -18.90
CA GLY A 117 14.87 4.17 -18.37
C GLY A 117 15.56 5.01 -17.29
N SER A 118 16.65 4.53 -16.70
CA SER A 118 17.33 5.18 -15.56
C SER A 118 17.99 6.51 -15.93
N CYS A 119 18.49 6.64 -17.16
CA CYS A 119 19.10 7.86 -17.67
C CYS A 119 18.74 8.10 -19.13
N ALA A 120 18.94 9.33 -19.59
CA ALA A 120 18.58 9.71 -20.95
C ALA A 120 19.53 9.16 -22.02
N SER A 121 20.84 9.22 -21.77
CA SER A 121 21.87 8.85 -22.75
C SER A 121 21.89 7.35 -23.07
N GLY A 122 21.42 6.51 -22.14
CA GLY A 122 21.66 5.07 -22.19
C GLY A 122 23.14 4.71 -22.10
N LEU A 123 23.45 3.44 -22.34
CA LEU A 123 24.81 2.88 -22.35
C LEU A 123 25.14 2.34 -23.75
N GLN A 124 26.27 2.79 -24.31
CA GLN A 124 26.81 2.19 -25.53
C GLN A 124 27.45 0.84 -25.21
N ALA A 125 27.07 -0.19 -25.96
CA ALA A 125 27.64 -1.52 -25.96
C ALA A 125 28.28 -1.83 -27.32
N VAL A 126 29.46 -2.44 -27.29
CA VAL A 126 30.28 -2.78 -28.45
C VAL A 126 30.37 -4.30 -28.56
N LEU A 127 29.90 -4.86 -29.68
CA LEU A 127 29.86 -6.29 -29.93
C LEU A 127 30.75 -6.64 -31.12
N LYS A 128 31.51 -7.73 -31.01
CA LYS A 128 32.26 -8.33 -32.12
C LYS A 128 31.37 -9.27 -32.95
N PRO A 129 31.70 -9.55 -34.22
CA PRO A 129 30.83 -10.31 -35.11
C PRO A 129 30.50 -11.73 -34.63
N ASP A 130 31.42 -12.37 -33.90
CA ASP A 130 31.31 -13.73 -33.35
C ASP A 130 30.28 -13.84 -32.22
N ILE A 131 30.05 -12.75 -31.47
CA ILE A 131 29.11 -12.70 -30.35
C ILE A 131 27.84 -11.90 -30.63
N THR A 132 27.70 -11.33 -31.83
CA THR A 132 26.55 -10.47 -32.18
C THR A 132 25.36 -11.32 -32.61
N PRO A 133 24.22 -11.32 -31.87
CA PRO A 133 23.02 -12.03 -32.30
C PRO A 133 22.45 -11.45 -33.61
N HIS A 134 21.95 -12.32 -34.49
CA HIS A 134 21.39 -11.92 -35.79
C HIS A 134 20.09 -11.11 -35.68
N ASN A 135 19.33 -11.30 -34.60
CA ASN A 135 18.00 -10.74 -34.35
C ASN A 135 18.01 -9.42 -33.54
N LEU A 136 19.16 -8.75 -33.38
CA LEU A 136 19.18 -7.44 -32.71
C LEU A 136 18.41 -6.37 -33.50
N SER A 137 17.43 -5.75 -32.85
CA SER A 137 16.56 -4.71 -33.41
C SER A 137 16.20 -3.65 -32.37
N ASN A 138 15.76 -2.47 -32.82
CA ASN A 138 15.24 -1.44 -31.92
C ASN A 138 14.01 -1.96 -31.17
N GLY A 139 13.94 -1.69 -29.87
CA GLY A 139 12.85 -2.12 -29.00
C GLY A 139 13.00 -3.54 -28.44
N ALA A 140 13.99 -4.33 -28.89
CA ALA A 140 14.29 -5.63 -28.31
C ALA A 140 14.87 -5.50 -26.90
N SER A 141 14.51 -6.41 -25.99
CA SER A 141 15.09 -6.48 -24.65
C SER A 141 16.30 -7.40 -24.64
N VAL A 142 17.37 -6.96 -23.99
CA VAL A 142 18.66 -7.65 -23.99
C VAL A 142 19.27 -7.73 -22.59
N ARG A 143 20.11 -8.74 -22.39
CA ARG A 143 21.05 -8.88 -21.27
C ARG A 143 22.45 -9.02 -21.84
N PHE A 144 23.30 -8.03 -21.61
CA PHE A 144 24.70 -8.08 -22.04
C PHE A 144 25.63 -8.12 -20.83
N CYS A 145 26.63 -8.99 -20.88
CA CYS A 145 27.69 -9.09 -19.89
C CYS A 145 29.02 -8.70 -20.54
N GLY A 146 29.84 -7.91 -19.86
CA GLY A 146 31.12 -7.48 -20.41
C GLY A 146 31.88 -6.52 -19.53
N GLY A 147 33.05 -6.08 -20.01
CA GLY A 147 33.89 -5.09 -19.32
C GLY A 147 33.42 -3.67 -19.60
N LEU A 148 33.17 -2.88 -18.56
CA LEU A 148 32.91 -1.44 -18.70
C LEU A 148 34.26 -0.70 -18.82
N VAL A 149 34.50 -0.08 -19.97
CA VAL A 149 35.78 0.55 -20.29
C VAL A 149 35.60 1.99 -20.74
N LYS A 150 36.67 2.79 -20.65
CA LYS A 150 36.67 4.16 -21.17
C LYS A 150 36.48 4.11 -22.70
N SER A 151 35.49 4.85 -23.19
CA SER A 151 35.16 4.86 -24.61
C SER A 151 36.25 5.52 -25.44
N LEU A 152 36.57 4.93 -26.60
CA LEU A 152 37.45 5.52 -27.61
C LEU A 152 36.72 6.54 -28.51
N GLY A 153 35.38 6.53 -28.51
CA GLY A 153 34.54 7.42 -29.31
C GLY A 153 34.31 8.78 -28.66
N ARG A 154 34.19 9.83 -29.48
CA ARG A 154 33.74 11.17 -29.05
C ARG A 154 32.24 11.14 -28.77
N GLY A 155 31.80 11.52 -27.57
CA GLY A 155 30.38 11.65 -27.21
C GLY A 155 29.91 10.84 -26.00
N GLN A 156 30.73 9.93 -25.48
CA GLN A 156 30.44 9.15 -24.27
C GLN A 156 31.73 8.85 -23.51
N THR A 157 31.64 8.84 -22.18
CA THR A 157 32.81 8.62 -21.31
C THR A 157 33.18 7.14 -21.21
N TYR A 158 32.18 6.26 -21.24
CA TYR A 158 32.32 4.82 -21.08
C TYR A 158 31.53 4.05 -22.14
N GLU A 159 31.95 2.83 -22.42
CA GLU A 159 31.22 1.85 -23.22
C GLU A 159 31.42 0.44 -22.67
N LEU A 160 30.45 -0.44 -22.91
CA LEU A 160 30.50 -1.85 -22.52
C LEU A 160 31.12 -2.67 -23.65
N GLN A 161 32.28 -3.27 -23.42
CA GLN A 161 32.85 -4.29 -24.31
C GLN A 161 32.17 -5.62 -24.00
N VAL A 162 31.23 -6.01 -24.86
CA VAL A 162 30.37 -7.17 -24.61
C VAL A 162 31.19 -8.44 -24.80
N GLU A 163 31.03 -9.37 -23.88
CA GLU A 163 31.61 -10.72 -23.91
C GLU A 163 30.51 -11.78 -24.13
N ALA A 164 29.32 -11.55 -23.58
CA ALA A 164 28.14 -12.40 -23.78
C ALA A 164 26.89 -11.54 -24.03
N ALA A 165 26.09 -11.93 -25.01
CA ALA A 165 24.93 -11.17 -25.47
C ALA A 165 23.68 -12.06 -25.60
N ASP A 166 22.70 -11.83 -24.73
CA ASP A 166 21.42 -12.53 -24.75
C ASP A 166 20.29 -11.59 -25.20
N VAL A 167 19.48 -12.04 -26.15
CA VAL A 167 18.21 -11.39 -26.49
C VAL A 167 17.11 -12.02 -25.65
N LEU A 168 16.59 -11.27 -24.68
CA LEU A 168 15.53 -11.73 -23.76
C LEU A 168 14.15 -11.68 -24.42
N GLY A 169 13.98 -10.79 -25.40
CA GLY A 169 12.71 -10.58 -26.09
C GLY A 169 12.93 -9.88 -27.42
N GLU A 170 12.47 -10.51 -28.49
CA GLU A 170 12.61 -9.98 -29.84
C GLU A 170 11.64 -8.82 -30.11
N CYS A 171 11.99 -7.98 -31.09
CA CYS A 171 11.12 -6.88 -31.53
C CYS A 171 11.14 -6.80 -33.05
N ASN A 172 9.97 -6.94 -33.70
CA ASN A 172 9.87 -6.80 -35.14
C ASN A 172 10.07 -5.33 -35.55
N PRO A 173 11.16 -4.98 -36.28
CA PRO A 173 11.44 -3.60 -36.69
C PRO A 173 10.34 -2.97 -37.54
N GLU A 174 9.62 -3.77 -38.34
CA GLU A 174 8.57 -3.27 -39.25
C GLU A 174 7.27 -2.96 -38.50
N ALA A 175 6.98 -3.69 -37.41
CA ALA A 175 5.77 -3.50 -36.61
C ALA A 175 5.97 -2.54 -35.43
N TYR A 176 7.22 -2.26 -35.03
CA TYR A 176 7.51 -1.43 -33.86
C TYR A 176 7.27 0.07 -34.14
N PRO A 177 6.31 0.72 -33.45
CA PRO A 177 5.91 2.08 -33.79
C PRO A 177 6.91 3.14 -33.31
N ILE A 178 7.71 2.86 -32.28
CA ILE A 178 8.67 3.81 -31.70
C ILE A 178 10.00 3.75 -32.46
N GLN A 179 9.98 4.25 -33.68
CA GLN A 179 11.15 4.33 -34.55
C GLN A 179 12.13 5.42 -34.08
N LYS A 180 13.36 5.40 -34.62
CA LYS A 180 14.44 6.34 -34.24
C LYS A 180 14.18 7.80 -34.67
N GLN A 181 13.26 8.02 -35.62
CA GLN A 181 12.92 9.35 -36.12
C GLN A 181 12.04 10.12 -35.13
N ALA A 182 12.01 11.45 -35.25
CA ALA A 182 11.07 12.28 -34.49
C ALA A 182 9.63 11.89 -34.89
N LEU A 183 8.81 11.58 -33.88
CA LEU A 183 7.41 11.16 -34.07
C LEU A 183 6.48 12.32 -33.69
N PRO A 184 5.41 12.58 -34.47
CA PRO A 184 4.40 13.57 -34.11
C PRO A 184 3.74 13.26 -32.77
N VAL A 185 3.26 14.29 -32.07
CA VAL A 185 2.60 14.16 -30.77
C VAL A 185 1.34 13.30 -30.87
N GLU A 186 0.58 13.47 -31.95
CA GLU A 186 -0.65 12.73 -32.24
C GLU A 186 -0.35 11.23 -32.39
N PHE A 187 0.73 10.88 -33.08
CA PHE A 187 1.16 9.50 -33.26
C PHE A 187 1.61 8.85 -31.94
N LEU A 188 2.34 9.60 -31.10
CA LEU A 188 2.75 9.14 -29.77
C LEU A 188 1.55 9.00 -28.82
N ARG A 189 0.51 9.83 -28.99
CA ARG A 189 -0.74 9.73 -28.24
C ARG A 189 -1.49 8.44 -28.59
N ASP A 190 -1.59 8.10 -29.87
CA ASP A 190 -2.22 6.84 -30.31
C ASP A 190 -1.41 5.60 -29.83
N ASN A 191 -0.12 5.78 -29.55
CA ASN A 191 0.78 4.76 -29.00
C ASN A 191 1.22 5.05 -27.55
N ALA A 192 0.32 5.59 -26.72
CA ALA A 192 0.64 6.04 -25.36
C ALA A 192 1.30 4.96 -24.47
N HIS A 193 0.95 3.69 -24.68
CA HIS A 193 1.54 2.55 -23.97
C HIS A 193 3.04 2.31 -24.28
N LEU A 194 3.57 2.87 -25.38
CA LEU A 194 4.98 2.75 -25.77
C LEU A 194 5.75 4.07 -25.75
N ARG A 195 5.07 5.21 -25.69
CA ARG A 195 5.72 6.53 -25.82
C ARG A 195 6.77 6.82 -24.74
N ALA A 196 6.66 6.21 -23.56
CA ALA A 196 7.66 6.29 -22.49
C ALA A 196 9.06 5.80 -22.92
N ARG A 197 9.17 5.07 -24.04
CA ARG A 197 10.45 4.66 -24.62
C ARG A 197 11.15 5.76 -25.43
N THR A 198 10.48 6.88 -25.72
CA THR A 198 11.12 8.05 -26.35
C THR A 198 11.86 8.90 -25.32
N ASP A 199 12.88 9.64 -25.75
CA ASP A 199 13.73 10.43 -24.85
C ASP A 199 12.92 11.48 -24.07
N ILE A 200 12.05 12.22 -24.77
CA ILE A 200 11.24 13.30 -24.19
C ILE A 200 10.28 12.74 -23.13
N ASN A 201 9.48 11.72 -23.44
CA ASN A 201 8.52 11.17 -22.46
C ASN A 201 9.22 10.49 -21.28
N ALA A 202 10.35 9.81 -21.51
CA ALA A 202 11.14 9.25 -20.41
C ALA A 202 11.69 10.36 -19.49
N ALA A 203 12.17 11.47 -20.07
CA ALA A 203 12.61 12.64 -19.30
C ALA A 203 11.45 13.29 -18.54
N MET A 204 10.26 13.40 -19.14
CA MET A 204 9.07 13.87 -18.45
C MET A 204 8.72 13.00 -17.23
N LEU A 205 8.82 11.68 -17.34
CA LEU A 205 8.56 10.76 -16.24
C LEU A 205 9.57 10.93 -15.09
N ARG A 206 10.87 11.05 -15.41
CA ARG A 206 11.90 11.32 -14.40
C ARG A 206 11.73 12.69 -13.75
N LEU A 207 11.35 13.71 -14.52
CA LEU A 207 11.03 15.03 -14.00
C LEU A 207 9.86 14.97 -13.02
N ARG A 208 8.76 14.29 -13.39
CA ARG A 208 7.60 14.08 -12.49
C ARG A 208 8.02 13.39 -11.19
N ASP A 209 8.77 12.30 -11.25
CA ASP A 209 9.31 11.62 -10.06
C ASP A 209 10.16 12.55 -9.19
N SER A 210 11.08 13.30 -9.80
CA SER A 210 11.93 14.25 -9.08
C SER A 210 11.12 15.34 -8.38
N VAL A 211 10.14 15.92 -9.07
CA VAL A 211 9.25 16.94 -8.52
C VAL A 211 8.43 16.37 -7.37
N LEU A 212 7.86 15.16 -7.50
CA LEU A 212 7.11 14.50 -6.43
C LEU A 212 7.95 14.29 -5.18
N ARG A 213 9.17 13.74 -5.33
CA ARG A 213 10.08 13.52 -4.21
C ARG A 213 10.47 14.83 -3.51
N THR A 214 10.76 15.89 -4.28
CA THR A 214 11.12 17.20 -3.71
C THR A 214 9.92 17.86 -3.03
N LEU A 215 8.72 17.71 -3.59
CA LEU A 215 7.48 18.22 -3.02
C LEU A 215 7.16 17.56 -1.68
N HIS A 216 7.17 16.22 -1.62
CA HIS A 216 6.95 15.51 -0.36
C HIS A 216 7.97 15.90 0.71
N SER A 217 9.25 15.98 0.33
CA SER A 217 10.31 16.43 1.24
C SER A 217 10.10 17.87 1.73
N TYR A 218 9.61 18.78 0.88
CA TYR A 218 9.31 20.14 1.30
C TYR A 218 8.21 20.16 2.37
N PHE A 219 7.07 19.56 2.08
CA PHE A 219 5.93 19.55 3.02
C PHE A 219 6.25 18.83 4.33
N GLU A 220 7.01 17.73 4.28
CA GLU A 220 7.52 17.05 5.48
C GLU A 220 8.37 18.00 6.33
N THR A 221 9.29 18.77 5.73
CA THR A 221 10.10 19.74 6.48
C THR A 221 9.31 20.94 7.03
N GLN A 222 8.08 21.14 6.57
CA GLN A 222 7.17 22.18 7.03
C GLN A 222 6.08 21.64 7.97
N ASP A 223 6.24 20.40 8.46
CA ASP A 223 5.32 19.70 9.37
C ASP A 223 3.90 19.51 8.80
N PHE A 224 3.77 19.38 7.47
CA PHE A 224 2.50 19.03 6.84
C PHE A 224 2.31 17.52 6.80
N LEU A 225 1.11 17.06 7.17
CA LEU A 225 0.75 15.65 7.07
C LEU A 225 0.18 15.35 5.68
N TYR A 226 0.74 14.33 5.01
CA TYR A 226 0.19 13.84 3.75
C TYR A 226 -1.05 13.01 4.04
N VAL A 227 -2.20 13.43 3.49
CA VAL A 227 -3.51 12.80 3.72
C VAL A 227 -4.16 12.37 2.42
N HIS A 228 -5.01 11.35 2.49
CA HIS A 228 -5.86 10.94 1.38
C HIS A 228 -7.28 11.46 1.58
N THR A 229 -7.85 12.06 0.55
CA THR A 229 -9.20 12.61 0.54
C THR A 229 -10.13 11.78 -0.37
N PRO A 230 -11.45 11.82 -0.16
CA PRO A 230 -12.39 11.10 -1.02
C PRO A 230 -12.33 11.59 -2.48
N ILE A 231 -12.25 10.65 -3.42
CA ILE A 231 -12.43 10.93 -4.86
C ILE A 231 -13.92 11.03 -5.21
N LEU A 232 -14.76 10.24 -4.54
CA LEU A 232 -16.22 10.28 -4.67
C LEU A 232 -16.78 11.29 -3.65
N THR A 233 -17.55 12.26 -4.13
CA THR A 233 -18.15 13.32 -3.31
C THR A 233 -19.58 13.59 -3.73
N SER A 234 -20.43 14.00 -2.79
CA SER A 234 -21.76 14.57 -3.08
C SER A 234 -21.73 16.09 -3.19
N ASN A 235 -20.64 16.74 -2.77
CA ASN A 235 -20.47 18.20 -2.81
C ASN A 235 -19.60 18.63 -3.99
N ASP A 236 -20.07 19.65 -4.72
CA ASP A 236 -19.21 20.43 -5.62
C ASP A 236 -18.44 21.48 -4.81
N CYS A 237 -17.11 21.41 -4.84
CA CYS A 237 -16.25 22.34 -4.14
C CYS A 237 -16.22 23.73 -4.81
N GLU A 238 -16.19 23.78 -6.14
CA GLU A 238 -16.04 25.03 -6.89
C GLU A 238 -17.39 25.67 -7.27
N GLY A 239 -18.50 24.94 -7.13
CA GLY A 239 -19.87 25.44 -7.18
C GLY A 239 -20.35 25.91 -8.56
N GLY A 240 -19.72 25.43 -9.64
CA GLY A 240 -19.97 25.90 -10.99
C GLY A 240 -19.34 25.09 -12.13
N GLY A 241 -18.69 23.96 -11.84
CA GLY A 241 -18.08 23.10 -12.85
C GLY A 241 -19.00 21.98 -13.31
N GLU A 242 -18.89 21.56 -14.58
CA GLU A 242 -19.49 20.29 -15.02
C GLU A 242 -18.76 19.15 -14.28
N THR A 243 -19.47 18.34 -13.48
CA THR A 243 -18.90 17.20 -12.73
C THR A 243 -19.25 15.86 -13.39
N PHE A 244 -18.39 14.85 -13.24
CA PHE A 244 -18.71 13.50 -13.67
C PHE A 244 -19.55 12.79 -12.60
N ARG A 245 -20.80 12.44 -12.93
CA ARG A 245 -21.66 11.62 -12.06
C ARG A 245 -21.30 10.15 -12.17
N VAL A 246 -21.23 9.47 -11.03
CA VAL A 246 -20.96 8.04 -10.91
C VAL A 246 -22.27 7.31 -10.58
N SER A 247 -22.69 6.36 -11.41
CA SER A 247 -23.93 5.59 -11.23
C SER A 247 -23.76 4.10 -11.58
N PRO A 248 -24.42 3.17 -10.87
CA PRO A 248 -24.44 1.75 -11.23
C PRO A 248 -25.06 1.50 -12.61
N TYR A 249 -24.51 0.54 -13.36
CA TYR A 249 -24.97 0.18 -14.71
C TYR A 249 -26.44 -0.29 -14.77
N SER A 250 -26.97 -0.82 -13.69
CA SER A 250 -28.36 -1.30 -13.57
C SER A 250 -29.42 -0.18 -13.54
N SER A 251 -29.00 1.09 -13.45
CA SER A 251 -29.88 2.26 -13.57
C SER A 251 -29.89 2.74 -15.03
N PRO A 252 -30.99 2.60 -15.79
CA PRO A 252 -31.07 3.15 -17.14
C PRO A 252 -30.84 4.67 -17.11
N PRO A 253 -30.24 5.26 -18.18
CA PRO A 253 -30.01 6.70 -18.23
C PRO A 253 -31.33 7.46 -18.09
N PRO A 254 -31.35 8.62 -17.40
CA PRO A 254 -32.59 9.27 -17.01
C PRO A 254 -33.41 9.68 -18.25
N GLU A 255 -34.58 9.08 -18.43
CA GLU A 255 -35.63 9.69 -19.24
C GLU A 255 -36.09 10.97 -18.53
N GLN A 256 -36.10 12.08 -19.26
CA GLN A 256 -36.52 13.42 -18.79
C GLN A 256 -38.04 13.47 -18.53
N SER A 257 -38.52 12.67 -17.58
CA SER A 257 -39.88 12.74 -17.06
C SER A 257 -39.87 13.48 -15.72
N PRO A 258 -40.44 14.69 -15.61
CA PRO A 258 -40.50 15.40 -14.35
C PRO A 258 -41.46 14.66 -13.41
N GLY A 259 -40.93 14.01 -12.36
CA GLY A 259 -41.73 13.44 -11.27
C GLY A 259 -41.38 12.02 -10.81
N SER A 260 -40.37 11.35 -11.39
CA SER A 260 -40.00 9.97 -11.02
C SER A 260 -38.73 9.91 -10.16
N ASN A 261 -38.87 10.10 -8.85
CA ASN A 261 -37.82 9.83 -7.86
C ASN A 261 -37.80 8.32 -7.50
N SER A 262 -37.17 7.48 -8.32
CA SER A 262 -36.75 6.15 -7.86
C SER A 262 -35.66 5.54 -8.75
N HIS A 263 -34.48 6.16 -8.81
CA HIS A 263 -33.27 5.42 -9.17
C HIS A 263 -32.56 5.05 -7.88
N ALA A 264 -32.20 3.78 -7.71
CA ALA A 264 -31.42 3.32 -6.58
C ALA A 264 -29.97 3.79 -6.76
N GLU A 265 -29.65 4.97 -6.22
CA GLU A 265 -28.26 5.42 -6.08
C GLU A 265 -27.50 4.48 -5.14
N PHE A 266 -26.24 4.16 -5.46
CA PHE A 266 -25.41 3.30 -4.59
C PHE A 266 -25.21 3.92 -3.21
N PHE A 267 -25.03 5.25 -3.13
CA PHE A 267 -24.79 5.97 -1.88
C PHE A 267 -26.05 6.61 -1.28
N SER A 268 -27.25 6.20 -1.72
CA SER A 268 -28.54 6.85 -1.38
C SER A 268 -28.68 8.33 -1.79
N GLN A 269 -27.60 8.94 -2.27
CA GLN A 269 -27.52 10.27 -2.89
C GLN A 269 -26.63 10.19 -4.14
N PRO A 270 -26.76 11.12 -5.11
CA PRO A 270 -25.87 11.19 -6.25
C PRO A 270 -24.40 11.37 -5.83
N ALA A 271 -23.51 10.58 -6.42
CA ALA A 271 -22.07 10.70 -6.23
C ALA A 271 -21.40 11.23 -7.50
N TYR A 272 -20.38 12.05 -7.31
CA TYR A 272 -19.61 12.70 -8.35
C TYR A 272 -18.12 12.45 -8.15
N LEU A 273 -17.34 12.48 -9.23
CA LEU A 273 -15.89 12.59 -9.14
C LEU A 273 -15.52 14.00 -8.69
N THR A 274 -14.61 14.09 -7.72
CA THR A 274 -14.23 15.35 -7.11
C THR A 274 -13.51 16.29 -8.08
N VAL A 275 -13.85 17.57 -8.01
CA VAL A 275 -13.14 18.65 -8.71
C VAL A 275 -11.96 19.18 -7.89
N SER A 276 -11.99 19.00 -6.57
CA SER A 276 -11.01 19.48 -5.60
C SER A 276 -11.21 18.80 -4.24
N SER A 277 -10.14 18.51 -3.53
CA SER A 277 -10.16 17.93 -2.18
C SER A 277 -10.31 18.96 -1.07
N GLN A 278 -10.33 20.25 -1.39
CA GLN A 278 -10.19 21.36 -0.45
C GLN A 278 -11.14 21.26 0.75
N LEU A 279 -12.46 21.05 0.53
CA LEU A 279 -13.42 20.99 1.64
C LEU A 279 -13.07 19.89 2.65
N HIS A 280 -12.56 18.74 2.18
CA HIS A 280 -12.14 17.64 3.04
C HIS A 280 -10.81 17.93 3.74
N LEU A 281 -9.89 18.64 3.07
CA LEU A 281 -8.66 19.10 3.70
C LEU A 281 -8.94 20.10 4.82
N GLU A 282 -9.94 20.98 4.69
CA GLU A 282 -10.34 21.89 5.76
C GLU A 282 -10.82 21.13 7.00
N ALA A 283 -11.59 20.05 6.82
CA ALA A 283 -12.00 19.18 7.92
C ALA A 283 -10.79 18.54 8.61
N LEU A 284 -9.81 18.03 7.86
CA LEU A 284 -8.61 17.42 8.44
C LEU A 284 -7.68 18.47 9.08
N ALA A 285 -7.53 19.64 8.47
CA ALA A 285 -6.74 20.76 8.99
C ALA A 285 -7.28 21.26 10.33
N SER A 286 -8.60 21.21 10.54
CA SER A 286 -9.22 21.55 11.83
C SER A 286 -8.74 20.68 13.00
N SER A 287 -8.22 19.48 12.71
CA SER A 287 -7.70 18.53 13.70
C SER A 287 -6.17 18.43 13.69
N MET A 288 -5.55 18.40 12.51
CA MET A 288 -4.11 18.14 12.32
C MET A 288 -3.28 19.41 12.09
N SER A 289 -3.92 20.59 12.07
CA SER A 289 -3.32 21.91 11.82
C SER A 289 -2.70 22.14 10.45
N ARG A 290 -2.02 21.16 9.83
CA ARG A 290 -1.35 21.29 8.52
C ARG A 290 -1.47 19.98 7.74
N VAL A 291 -2.17 20.02 6.62
CA VAL A 291 -2.38 18.84 5.77
C VAL A 291 -2.19 19.18 4.30
N TYR A 292 -1.76 18.19 3.53
CA TYR A 292 -1.71 18.32 2.08
C TYR A 292 -2.03 16.98 1.42
N THR A 293 -2.50 17.05 0.17
CA THR A 293 -2.71 15.90 -0.68
C THR A 293 -2.25 16.19 -2.09
N LEU A 294 -1.94 15.13 -2.83
CA LEU A 294 -1.78 15.17 -4.26
C LEU A 294 -2.75 14.11 -4.79
N SER A 295 -3.88 14.57 -5.32
CA SER A 295 -5.03 13.71 -5.62
C SER A 295 -5.50 13.91 -7.07
N PRO A 296 -5.98 12.85 -7.74
CA PRO A 296 -6.64 13.02 -9.03
C PRO A 296 -7.94 13.81 -8.86
N CYS A 297 -8.10 14.84 -9.68
CA CYS A 297 -9.29 15.67 -9.78
C CYS A 297 -9.85 15.61 -11.20
N PHE A 298 -11.15 15.87 -11.33
CA PHE A 298 -11.87 15.65 -12.57
C PHE A 298 -12.72 16.86 -12.93
N ARG A 299 -12.70 17.27 -14.21
CA ARG A 299 -13.55 18.33 -14.73
C ARG A 299 -14.22 17.84 -16.01
N ALA A 300 -15.55 17.85 -16.04
CA ALA A 300 -16.33 17.34 -17.17
C ALA A 300 -16.57 18.39 -18.26
N GLU A 301 -15.85 19.52 -18.21
CA GLU A 301 -15.95 20.60 -19.19
C GLU A 301 -15.65 20.09 -20.61
N ARG A 302 -16.53 20.44 -21.55
CA ARG A 302 -16.34 20.16 -22.98
C ARG A 302 -15.32 21.10 -23.65
N SER A 303 -14.15 21.24 -23.06
CA SER A 303 -13.05 22.06 -23.56
C SER A 303 -12.00 21.18 -24.25
N GLN A 304 -11.73 21.42 -25.53
CA GLN A 304 -10.70 20.73 -26.31
C GLN A 304 -9.53 21.68 -26.63
N THR A 305 -8.92 22.26 -25.60
CA THR A 305 -7.70 23.06 -25.77
C THR A 305 -6.47 22.26 -25.33
N ASN A 306 -5.28 22.73 -25.71
CA ASN A 306 -4.01 22.10 -25.34
C ASN A 306 -3.67 22.22 -23.84
N ARG A 307 -4.55 22.83 -23.03
CA ARG A 307 -4.33 23.17 -21.61
C ARG A 307 -5.31 22.49 -20.65
N HIS A 308 -6.38 21.88 -21.15
CA HIS A 308 -7.42 21.24 -20.32
C HIS A 308 -7.32 19.71 -20.41
N LEU A 309 -7.51 19.07 -19.26
CA LEU A 309 -7.60 17.62 -19.10
C LEU A 309 -8.88 17.30 -18.32
N ALA A 310 -9.52 16.18 -18.66
CA ALA A 310 -10.70 15.71 -17.93
C ALA A 310 -10.32 15.07 -16.58
N GLU A 311 -9.10 14.53 -16.50
CA GLU A 311 -8.46 13.98 -15.30
C GLU A 311 -7.06 14.60 -15.18
N PHE A 312 -6.74 15.15 -14.02
CA PHE A 312 -5.45 15.77 -13.73
C PHE A 312 -5.12 15.64 -12.24
N TRP A 313 -3.86 15.85 -11.84
CA TRP A 313 -3.47 15.80 -10.45
C TRP A 313 -3.45 17.21 -9.86
N MET A 314 -4.12 17.38 -8.73
CA MET A 314 -4.10 18.62 -7.97
C MET A 314 -3.27 18.43 -6.71
N LEU A 315 -2.27 19.30 -6.53
CA LEU A 315 -1.60 19.46 -5.26
C LEU A 315 -2.40 20.44 -4.42
N GLU A 316 -2.92 20.02 -3.29
CA GLU A 316 -3.74 20.85 -2.43
C GLU A 316 -3.20 20.81 -1.01
N ALA A 317 -3.03 21.98 -0.40
CA ALA A 317 -2.55 22.10 0.97
C ALA A 317 -3.45 23.05 1.76
N GLU A 318 -3.75 22.69 3.01
CA GLU A 318 -4.64 23.43 3.90
C GLU A 318 -4.05 23.45 5.31
N TRP A 319 -4.11 24.61 5.97
CA TRP A 319 -3.64 24.72 7.34
C TRP A 319 -4.35 25.81 8.15
N ALA A 320 -4.41 25.56 9.45
CA ALA A 320 -5.04 26.42 10.45
C ALA A 320 -4.09 27.49 11.01
N PHE A 321 -4.69 28.45 11.71
CA PHE A 321 -4.05 29.54 12.44
C PHE A 321 -3.30 30.54 11.57
N ILE A 322 -3.87 30.89 10.41
CA ILE A 322 -3.36 31.96 9.54
C ILE A 322 -4.40 33.04 9.28
N SER A 323 -3.95 34.30 9.29
CA SER A 323 -4.82 35.48 9.19
C SER A 323 -4.56 36.32 7.94
N HIS A 324 -3.50 36.03 7.16
CA HIS A 324 -3.16 36.78 5.96
C HIS A 324 -2.95 35.85 4.76
N VAL A 325 -3.55 36.21 3.62
CA VAL A 325 -3.35 35.49 2.36
C VAL A 325 -1.87 35.49 1.94
N GLY A 326 -1.11 36.50 2.37
CA GLY A 326 0.33 36.59 2.13
C GLY A 326 1.14 35.45 2.75
N ASP A 327 0.65 34.81 3.81
CA ASP A 327 1.26 33.63 4.43
C ASP A 327 1.10 32.40 3.52
N VAL A 328 -0.07 32.27 2.88
CA VAL A 328 -0.34 31.24 1.87
C VAL A 328 0.54 31.43 0.65
N CYS A 329 0.61 32.67 0.12
CA CYS A 329 1.50 32.99 -1.00
C CYS A 329 2.97 32.64 -0.69
N HIS A 330 3.42 32.86 0.55
CA HIS A 330 4.79 32.55 0.95
C HIS A 330 5.09 31.04 0.88
N VAL A 331 4.19 30.19 1.39
CA VAL A 331 4.34 28.72 1.31
C VAL A 331 4.34 28.25 -0.14
N VAL A 332 3.44 28.77 -0.98
CA VAL A 332 3.42 28.46 -2.43
C VAL A 332 4.75 28.82 -3.08
N GLU A 333 5.22 30.05 -2.86
CA GLU A 333 6.44 30.58 -3.42
C GLU A 333 7.68 29.77 -3.01
N GLU A 334 7.84 29.48 -1.72
CA GLU A 334 8.98 28.71 -1.22
C GLU A 334 8.94 27.24 -1.68
N SER A 335 7.76 26.62 -1.71
CA SER A 335 7.61 25.25 -2.21
C SER A 335 8.05 25.14 -3.67
N LEU A 336 7.63 26.10 -4.50
CA LEU A 336 7.96 26.12 -5.93
C LEU A 336 9.41 26.47 -6.17
N LYS A 337 9.98 27.47 -5.49
CA LYS A 337 11.41 27.77 -5.57
C LYS A 337 12.26 26.56 -5.21
N ASN A 338 11.89 25.84 -4.15
CA ASN A 338 12.59 24.63 -3.74
C ASN A 338 12.53 23.54 -4.83
N ILE A 339 11.37 23.32 -5.44
CA ILE A 339 11.19 22.39 -6.57
C ILE A 339 12.05 22.80 -7.77
N LEU A 340 11.95 24.07 -8.18
CA LEU A 340 12.69 24.61 -9.33
C LEU A 340 14.21 24.52 -9.14
N ALA A 341 14.71 24.78 -7.93
CA ALA A 341 16.13 24.73 -7.64
C ALA A 341 16.68 23.29 -7.62
N GLN A 342 15.91 22.31 -7.13
CA GLN A 342 16.39 20.93 -6.98
C GLN A 342 16.24 20.07 -8.24
N CYS A 343 15.32 20.42 -9.16
CA CYS A 343 14.98 19.59 -10.32
C CYS A 343 15.63 20.05 -11.64
N GLN A 344 16.62 20.95 -11.61
CA GLN A 344 17.20 21.56 -12.81
C GLN A 344 17.87 20.57 -13.77
N SER A 345 18.48 19.49 -13.26
CA SER A 345 19.27 18.56 -14.09
C SER A 345 18.43 17.71 -15.05
N GLU A 346 17.19 17.39 -14.69
CA GLU A 346 16.28 16.60 -15.54
C GLU A 346 15.60 17.47 -16.63
N ASN A 347 15.57 18.80 -16.43
CA ASN A 347 14.93 19.74 -17.36
C ASN A 347 15.71 19.92 -18.66
N LEU A 348 17.05 19.81 -18.64
CA LEU A 348 17.93 20.16 -19.76
C LEU A 348 17.66 19.40 -21.07
N LEU A 349 17.01 18.24 -21.00
CA LEU A 349 16.66 17.43 -22.17
C LEU A 349 15.30 17.77 -22.79
N LEU A 350 14.50 18.58 -22.10
CA LEU A 350 13.14 18.95 -22.48
C LEU A 350 13.08 20.28 -23.23
N TRP A 351 14.06 21.16 -22.97
CA TRP A 351 14.20 22.45 -23.64
C TRP A 351 14.84 22.29 -25.03
N LYS A 352 14.35 23.07 -26.01
CA LYS A 352 14.88 23.06 -27.38
C LYS A 352 15.83 24.24 -27.60
N ASP A 353 16.68 24.13 -28.62
CA ASP A 353 17.51 25.23 -29.11
C ASP A 353 16.62 26.45 -29.45
N GLY A 354 16.89 27.61 -28.86
CA GLY A 354 16.07 28.82 -29.00
C GLY A 354 15.11 29.15 -27.83
N ASP A 355 14.98 28.27 -26.82
CA ASP A 355 14.19 28.52 -25.61
C ASP A 355 14.98 29.19 -24.46
N GLU A 356 16.18 29.73 -24.72
CA GLU A 356 17.09 30.22 -23.66
C GLU A 356 16.44 31.29 -22.78
N ALA A 357 15.62 32.17 -23.36
CA ALA A 357 14.89 33.19 -22.62
C ALA A 357 13.87 32.61 -21.64
N LYS A 358 13.21 31.50 -22.01
CA LYS A 358 12.23 30.81 -21.13
C LYS A 358 12.94 30.10 -19.98
N LEU A 359 14.05 29.42 -20.28
CA LEU A 359 14.87 28.76 -19.28
C LEU A 359 15.45 29.76 -18.28
N ASN A 360 16.01 30.88 -18.76
CA ASN A 360 16.52 31.95 -17.89
C ASN A 360 15.43 32.50 -16.96
N SER A 361 14.20 32.67 -17.47
CA SER A 361 13.05 33.12 -16.65
C SER A 361 12.71 32.11 -15.54
N LEU A 362 12.83 30.80 -15.80
CA LEU A 362 12.63 29.75 -14.81
C LEU A 362 13.75 29.74 -13.75
N GLU A 363 15.01 29.89 -14.18
CA GLU A 363 16.16 30.00 -13.29
C GLU A 363 16.10 31.25 -12.41
N ASP A 364 15.66 32.37 -12.97
CA ASP A 364 15.42 33.61 -12.23
C ASP A 364 14.28 33.45 -11.21
N ALA A 365 13.21 32.74 -11.58
CA ALA A 365 12.11 32.41 -10.65
C ALA A 365 12.59 31.54 -9.47
N ALA A 366 13.58 30.67 -9.69
CA ALA A 366 14.17 29.79 -8.68
C ALA A 366 15.17 30.51 -7.75
N ARG A 367 15.53 31.76 -8.04
CA ARG A 367 16.59 32.49 -7.33
C ARG A 367 16.25 32.68 -5.84
N PRO A 368 17.08 32.18 -4.92
CA PRO A 368 16.86 32.35 -3.48
C PRO A 368 16.86 33.83 -3.08
N GLY A 369 15.97 34.20 -2.15
CA GLY A 369 15.91 35.56 -1.59
C GLY A 369 15.29 36.63 -2.49
N HIS A 370 14.88 36.31 -3.72
CA HIS A 370 14.12 37.23 -4.57
C HIS A 370 12.62 36.98 -4.41
N ALA A 371 11.91 37.86 -3.69
CA ALA A 371 10.47 37.70 -3.48
C ALA A 371 9.69 37.89 -4.79
N TRP A 372 8.75 37.00 -5.09
CA TRP A 372 7.87 37.14 -6.24
C TRP A 372 6.91 38.32 -6.06
N THR A 373 6.54 38.94 -7.19
CA THR A 373 5.73 40.17 -7.17
C THR A 373 4.32 39.85 -6.68
N ARG A 374 3.75 40.73 -5.85
CA ARG A 374 2.37 40.64 -5.37
C ARG A 374 1.63 41.93 -5.75
N MET A 375 0.49 41.81 -6.40
CA MET A 375 -0.33 42.95 -6.80
C MET A 375 -1.80 42.65 -6.60
N SER A 376 -2.60 43.64 -6.20
CA SER A 376 -4.06 43.44 -6.12
C SER A 376 -4.66 43.31 -7.52
N TYR A 377 -5.79 42.61 -7.65
CA TYR A 377 -6.59 42.55 -8.88
C TYR A 377 -6.92 43.96 -9.37
N THR A 378 -7.26 44.85 -8.43
CA THR A 378 -7.57 46.25 -8.75
C THR A 378 -6.39 46.96 -9.41
N ASP A 379 -5.16 46.73 -8.94
CA ASP A 379 -3.96 47.33 -9.54
C ASP A 379 -3.53 46.61 -10.82
N ALA A 380 -3.73 45.29 -10.91
CA ALA A 380 -3.52 44.53 -12.13
C ALA A 380 -4.42 45.05 -13.27
N VAL A 381 -5.72 45.24 -13.01
CA VAL A 381 -6.66 45.81 -13.99
C VAL A 381 -6.26 47.23 -14.39
N LYS A 382 -5.83 48.09 -13.45
CA LYS A 382 -5.36 49.45 -13.80
C LYS A 382 -4.17 49.43 -14.76
N GLU A 383 -3.17 48.57 -14.53
CA GLU A 383 -2.03 48.46 -15.43
C GLU A 383 -2.42 47.86 -16.79
N LEU A 384 -3.36 46.91 -16.81
CA LEU A 384 -3.93 46.36 -18.03
C LEU A 384 -4.72 47.40 -18.83
N GLU A 385 -5.60 48.19 -18.19
CA GLU A 385 -6.36 49.28 -18.80
C GLU A 385 -5.42 50.35 -19.39
N LYS A 386 -4.40 50.74 -18.62
CA LYS A 386 -3.37 51.69 -19.06
C LYS A 386 -2.60 51.16 -20.27
N HIS A 387 -2.25 49.87 -20.30
CA HIS A 387 -1.64 49.27 -21.48
C HIS A 387 -2.60 49.23 -22.66
N HIS A 388 -3.83 48.75 -22.46
CA HIS A 388 -4.86 48.66 -23.48
C HIS A 388 -5.14 50.01 -24.14
N ALA A 389 -5.20 51.10 -23.36
CA ALA A 389 -5.42 52.45 -23.85
C ALA A 389 -4.21 53.07 -24.58
N SER A 390 -2.99 52.62 -24.29
CA SER A 390 -1.75 53.20 -24.85
C SER A 390 -1.08 52.36 -25.94
N ALA A 391 -1.46 51.08 -26.07
CA ALA A 391 -0.90 50.16 -27.06
C ALA A 391 -1.43 50.44 -28.47
N ARG A 392 -0.58 50.21 -29.48
CA ARG A 392 -0.97 50.35 -30.90
C ARG A 392 -2.03 49.31 -31.32
N VAL A 393 -2.03 48.16 -30.67
CA VAL A 393 -3.04 47.10 -30.71
C VAL A 393 -3.25 46.68 -29.25
N GLY A 394 -4.42 46.97 -28.68
CA GLY A 394 -4.78 46.55 -27.32
C GLY A 394 -5.14 45.06 -27.25
N PHE A 395 -5.52 44.61 -26.06
CA PHE A 395 -6.08 43.26 -25.82
C PHE A 395 -7.35 43.00 -26.63
N GLU A 396 -7.60 41.74 -26.97
CA GLU A 396 -8.84 41.31 -27.63
C GLU A 396 -10.05 41.47 -26.70
N PHE A 397 -9.86 41.11 -25.44
CA PHE A 397 -10.83 41.30 -24.38
C PHE A 397 -10.49 42.56 -23.58
N GLU A 398 -11.45 43.47 -23.43
CA GLU A 398 -11.23 44.70 -22.67
C GLU A 398 -11.03 44.36 -21.17
N PRO A 399 -9.89 44.73 -20.55
CA PRO A 399 -9.67 44.52 -19.14
C PRO A 399 -10.50 45.54 -18.35
N THR A 400 -11.58 45.10 -17.71
CA THR A 400 -12.46 45.97 -16.90
C THR A 400 -12.60 45.41 -15.50
N TRP A 401 -12.61 46.29 -14.49
CA TRP A 401 -12.81 45.89 -13.11
C TRP A 401 -14.15 45.17 -12.92
N GLY A 402 -14.14 44.01 -12.27
CA GLY A 402 -15.31 43.15 -12.09
C GLY A 402 -15.45 42.04 -13.14
N ARG A 403 -14.55 41.97 -14.14
CA ARG A 403 -14.47 40.86 -15.10
C ARG A 403 -13.29 39.95 -14.81
N ALA A 404 -13.43 38.66 -15.12
CA ALA A 404 -12.34 37.69 -15.02
C ALA A 404 -11.18 38.07 -15.95
N LEU A 405 -9.95 37.88 -15.48
CA LEU A 405 -8.77 38.01 -16.33
C LEU A 405 -8.80 36.90 -17.39
N GLN A 406 -8.42 37.26 -18.62
CA GLN A 406 -8.28 36.30 -19.71
C GLN A 406 -6.82 35.89 -19.83
N SER A 407 -6.55 34.77 -20.51
CA SER A 407 -5.17 34.27 -20.65
C SER A 407 -4.20 35.29 -21.27
N GLU A 408 -4.66 36.19 -22.14
CA GLU A 408 -3.81 37.27 -22.66
C GLU A 408 -3.41 38.30 -21.59
N HIS A 409 -4.31 38.60 -20.65
CA HIS A 409 -4.06 39.49 -19.51
C HIS A 409 -3.07 38.86 -18.54
N GLU A 410 -3.31 37.59 -18.18
CA GLU A 410 -2.45 36.86 -17.24
C GLU A 410 -1.01 36.74 -17.74
N ARG A 411 -0.87 36.41 -19.03
CA ARG A 411 0.44 36.30 -19.68
C ARG A 411 1.11 37.65 -19.80
N TRP A 412 0.38 38.72 -20.11
CA TRP A 412 0.98 40.05 -20.17
C TRP A 412 1.50 40.50 -18.80
N LEU A 413 0.76 40.25 -17.73
CA LEU A 413 1.19 40.58 -16.36
C LEU A 413 2.49 39.86 -15.99
N SER A 414 2.56 38.54 -16.21
CA SER A 414 3.74 37.75 -15.86
C SER A 414 4.92 37.96 -16.82
N GLU A 415 4.70 38.01 -18.13
CA GLU A 415 5.76 38.07 -19.14
C GLU A 415 6.27 39.49 -19.43
N ARG A 416 5.38 40.50 -19.43
CA ARG A 416 5.70 41.86 -19.91
C ARG A 416 5.82 42.88 -18.78
N LEU A 417 4.91 42.84 -17.82
CA LEU A 417 4.92 43.78 -16.70
C LEU A 417 5.98 43.38 -15.65
N VAL A 418 5.93 42.13 -15.20
CA VAL A 418 6.79 41.62 -14.12
C VAL A 418 8.06 40.94 -14.66
N GLY A 419 7.96 40.19 -15.75
CA GLY A 419 9.07 39.39 -16.27
C GLY A 419 9.36 38.13 -15.44
N GLY A 420 8.37 37.62 -14.71
CA GLY A 420 8.48 36.50 -13.78
C GLY A 420 7.14 36.17 -13.10
N PRO A 421 7.12 35.27 -12.11
CA PRO A 421 5.91 34.92 -11.38
C PRO A 421 5.29 36.12 -10.65
N VAL A 422 3.97 36.21 -10.68
CA VAL A 422 3.19 37.27 -10.00
C VAL A 422 1.95 36.70 -9.32
N PHE A 423 1.77 37.04 -8.04
CA PHE A 423 0.53 36.81 -7.31
C PHE A 423 -0.43 37.98 -7.56
N VAL A 424 -1.60 37.68 -8.11
CA VAL A 424 -2.71 38.63 -8.19
C VAL A 424 -3.66 38.35 -7.02
N THR A 425 -3.85 39.30 -6.11
CA THR A 425 -4.64 39.12 -4.87
C THR A 425 -5.96 39.88 -4.89
N ASP A 426 -6.87 39.58 -3.95
CA ASP A 426 -8.05 40.41 -3.67
C ASP A 426 -9.01 40.56 -4.86
N TYR A 427 -9.44 39.43 -5.42
CA TYR A 427 -10.41 39.41 -6.51
C TYR A 427 -11.82 39.82 -6.05
N PRO A 428 -12.66 40.36 -6.96
CA PRO A 428 -14.07 40.63 -6.69
C PRO A 428 -14.81 39.39 -6.19
N THR A 429 -15.66 39.56 -5.17
CA THR A 429 -16.42 38.45 -4.57
C THR A 429 -17.29 37.71 -5.59
N SER A 430 -17.77 38.38 -6.64
CA SER A 430 -18.63 37.78 -7.67
C SER A 430 -17.89 36.84 -8.65
N LEU A 431 -16.55 36.82 -8.62
CA LEU A 431 -15.72 36.01 -9.52
C LEU A 431 -15.10 34.79 -8.83
N LYS A 432 -15.36 34.59 -7.53
CA LYS A 432 -14.67 33.60 -6.72
C LYS A 432 -15.66 32.73 -5.93
N PRO A 433 -15.31 31.48 -5.62
CA PRO A 433 -16.19 30.54 -4.91
C PRO A 433 -16.64 31.01 -3.52
N PHE A 434 -17.74 30.42 -3.05
CA PHE A 434 -18.43 30.79 -1.79
C PHE A 434 -17.57 30.66 -0.53
N TYR A 435 -16.57 29.79 -0.52
CA TYR A 435 -15.74 29.48 0.65
C TYR A 435 -14.64 30.52 0.92
N MET A 436 -14.39 31.45 0.01
CA MET A 436 -13.30 32.43 0.17
C MET A 436 -13.69 33.54 1.14
N ARG A 437 -12.80 33.86 2.09
CA ARG A 437 -13.05 34.86 3.12
C ARG A 437 -13.29 36.25 2.52
N ALA A 438 -14.40 36.90 2.87
CA ALA A 438 -14.66 38.27 2.44
C ALA A 438 -13.72 39.28 3.12
N ASN A 439 -13.15 40.20 2.34
CA ASN A 439 -12.36 41.32 2.84
C ASN A 439 -13.25 42.40 3.47
N ASP A 440 -12.63 43.25 4.30
CA ASP A 440 -13.34 44.30 5.04
C ASP A 440 -13.85 45.43 4.13
N ASP A 441 -13.42 45.48 2.86
CA ASP A 441 -13.90 46.42 1.85
C ASP A 441 -15.32 46.09 1.32
N GLY A 442 -15.83 44.89 1.64
CA GLY A 442 -17.14 44.39 1.22
C GLY A 442 -17.29 44.13 -0.28
N ARG A 443 -16.20 44.15 -1.06
CA ARG A 443 -16.20 43.99 -2.53
C ARG A 443 -15.26 42.89 -3.02
N THR A 444 -14.23 42.55 -2.24
CA THR A 444 -13.21 41.57 -2.62
C THR A 444 -13.14 40.41 -1.61
N VAL A 445 -12.40 39.36 -1.97
CA VAL A 445 -12.12 38.20 -1.11
C VAL A 445 -10.62 38.01 -0.93
N ALA A 446 -10.20 37.50 0.23
CA ALA A 446 -8.80 37.24 0.58
C ALA A 446 -8.25 36.01 -0.16
N CYS A 447 -8.03 36.16 -1.47
CA CYS A 447 -7.55 35.10 -2.35
C CYS A 447 -6.33 35.56 -3.16
N PHE A 448 -5.72 34.62 -3.87
CA PHE A 448 -4.73 34.88 -4.90
C PHE A 448 -4.83 33.89 -6.05
N ASP A 449 -4.40 34.35 -7.22
CA ASP A 449 -3.99 33.48 -8.32
C ASP A 449 -2.50 33.74 -8.59
N LEU A 450 -1.70 32.69 -8.67
CA LEU A 450 -0.30 32.74 -9.06
C LEU A 450 -0.20 32.58 -10.57
N LEU A 451 0.25 33.63 -11.25
CA LEU A 451 0.48 33.65 -12.68
C LEU A 451 1.96 33.45 -12.98
N VAL A 452 2.28 32.52 -13.87
CA VAL A 452 3.64 32.26 -14.34
C VAL A 452 3.78 32.50 -15.84
N PRO A 453 4.97 32.90 -16.32
CA PRO A 453 5.21 33.13 -17.74
C PRO A 453 4.79 31.95 -18.64
N PHE A 454 4.26 32.25 -19.84
CA PHE A 454 3.83 31.32 -20.90
C PHE A 454 2.62 30.43 -20.58
N ILE A 455 2.43 30.02 -19.33
CA ILE A 455 1.31 29.18 -18.89
C ILE A 455 0.08 30.03 -18.51
N GLY A 456 0.27 31.09 -17.71
CA GLY A 456 -0.82 31.80 -17.03
C GLY A 456 -0.97 31.31 -15.59
N GLU A 457 -2.20 31.13 -15.12
CA GLU A 457 -2.49 30.62 -13.78
C GLU A 457 -1.86 29.23 -13.52
N LEU A 458 -1.06 29.12 -12.45
CA LEU A 458 -0.44 27.88 -11.97
C LEU A 458 -1.11 27.35 -10.69
N ALA A 459 -1.44 28.25 -9.76
CA ALA A 459 -2.05 27.92 -8.48
C ALA A 459 -3.07 28.99 -8.08
N GLY A 460 -4.14 28.56 -7.42
CA GLY A 460 -5.16 29.43 -6.85
C GLY A 460 -5.35 29.09 -5.37
N GLY A 461 -5.54 30.09 -4.52
CA GLY A 461 -5.70 29.87 -3.09
C GLY A 461 -6.38 31.01 -2.37
N SER A 462 -6.77 30.77 -1.12
CA SER A 462 -7.45 31.78 -0.31
C SER A 462 -7.31 31.51 1.17
N LEU A 463 -7.60 32.54 1.97
CA LEU A 463 -8.17 32.30 3.30
C LEU A 463 -9.60 31.78 3.16
N ARG A 464 -10.01 30.92 4.07
CA ARG A 464 -11.36 30.35 4.07
C ARG A 464 -12.26 31.17 4.98
N GLU A 465 -13.53 31.25 4.64
CA GLU A 465 -14.51 31.99 5.45
C GLU A 465 -14.78 31.21 6.74
N GLU A 466 -14.10 31.63 7.81
CA GLU A 466 -14.13 31.02 9.13
C GLU A 466 -15.35 31.46 9.96
N ARG A 467 -16.03 32.54 9.54
CA ARG A 467 -17.13 33.16 10.28
C ARG A 467 -18.45 32.56 9.81
N LEU A 468 -19.13 31.85 10.71
CA LEU A 468 -20.35 31.11 10.41
C LEU A 468 -21.45 31.95 9.70
N PRO A 469 -21.83 33.16 10.18
CA PRO A 469 -22.88 33.93 9.52
C PRO A 469 -22.53 34.34 8.07
N GLN A 470 -21.26 34.66 7.83
CA GLN A 470 -20.76 35.07 6.52
C GLN A 470 -20.70 33.88 5.56
N LEU A 471 -20.25 32.71 6.03
CA LEU A 471 -20.23 31.49 5.24
C LEU A 471 -21.64 31.08 4.80
N VAL A 472 -22.60 31.07 5.73
CA VAL A 472 -24.01 30.76 5.42
C VAL A 472 -24.56 31.76 4.41
N GLN A 473 -24.32 33.07 4.60
CA GLN A 473 -24.73 34.08 3.63
C GLN A 473 -24.09 33.87 2.25
N ALA A 474 -22.83 33.43 2.19
CA ALA A 474 -22.13 33.14 0.93
C ALA A 474 -22.71 31.91 0.22
N ILE A 475 -23.02 30.83 0.94
CA ILE A 475 -23.71 29.63 0.42
C ILE A 475 -25.03 30.04 -0.25
N HIS A 476 -25.88 30.79 0.46
CA HIS A 476 -27.17 31.26 -0.07
C HIS A 476 -27.00 32.17 -1.28
N ARG A 477 -26.00 33.05 -1.29
CA ARG A 477 -25.71 33.96 -2.41
C ARG A 477 -25.31 33.22 -3.70
N HIS A 478 -24.63 32.08 -3.57
CA HIS A 478 -24.21 31.25 -4.69
C HIS A 478 -25.28 30.24 -5.12
N GLY A 479 -26.47 30.25 -4.52
CA GLY A 479 -27.57 29.35 -4.87
C GLY A 479 -27.37 27.91 -4.38
N LEU A 480 -26.42 27.69 -3.46
CA LEU A 480 -26.13 26.38 -2.87
C LEU A 480 -27.10 26.10 -1.71
N GLN A 481 -27.44 24.83 -1.48
CA GLN A 481 -28.34 24.42 -0.39
C GLN A 481 -27.54 24.16 0.89
N GLU A 482 -27.86 24.85 1.98
CA GLU A 482 -27.13 24.73 3.26
C GLU A 482 -27.12 23.29 3.80
N GLU A 483 -28.20 22.55 3.59
CA GLU A 483 -28.36 21.16 4.03
C GLU A 483 -27.32 20.22 3.40
N GLU A 484 -26.93 20.47 2.14
CA GLU A 484 -25.92 19.66 1.44
C GLU A 484 -24.51 19.91 2.00
N TYR A 485 -24.26 21.10 2.56
CA TYR A 485 -22.99 21.51 3.15
C TYR A 485 -23.01 21.46 4.68
N GLY A 486 -23.97 20.78 5.31
CA GLY A 486 -24.15 20.77 6.75
C GLY A 486 -22.88 20.41 7.54
N TRP A 487 -22.15 19.38 7.07
CA TRP A 487 -20.88 18.96 7.67
C TRP A 487 -19.77 20.01 7.54
N TYR A 488 -19.76 20.76 6.43
CA TYR A 488 -18.79 21.83 6.18
C TYR A 488 -19.11 23.08 7.01
N VAL A 489 -20.40 23.37 7.21
CA VAL A 489 -20.89 24.41 8.12
C VAL A 489 -20.54 24.07 9.58
N ASP A 490 -20.57 22.79 9.96
CA ASP A 490 -20.20 22.33 11.31
C ASP A 490 -18.74 22.64 11.65
N LEU A 491 -17.84 22.67 10.67
CA LEU A 491 -16.44 23.12 10.87
C LEU A 491 -16.37 24.55 11.42
N ARG A 492 -17.38 25.38 11.15
CA ARG A 492 -17.47 26.76 11.63
C ARG A 492 -18.20 26.89 12.98
N LYS A 493 -18.86 25.82 13.45
CA LYS A 493 -19.55 25.78 14.74
C LYS A 493 -18.65 25.29 15.88
N TYR A 494 -17.81 24.31 15.60
CA TYR A 494 -17.06 23.57 16.63
C TYR A 494 -15.58 23.96 16.63
N GLY A 495 -15.26 25.12 17.18
CA GLY A 495 -13.86 25.55 17.36
C GLY A 495 -13.18 26.09 16.09
N SER A 496 -13.95 26.76 15.22
CA SER A 496 -13.44 27.41 14.00
C SER A 496 -12.22 28.30 14.27
N ALA A 497 -11.19 28.19 13.44
CA ALA A 497 -10.01 29.04 13.46
C ALA A 497 -9.80 29.68 12.08
N PRO A 498 -9.15 30.86 12.00
CA PRO A 498 -8.67 31.38 10.72
C PRO A 498 -7.75 30.37 10.04
N HIS A 499 -8.03 30.03 8.80
CA HIS A 499 -7.30 29.01 8.03
C HIS A 499 -7.31 29.36 6.55
N GLY A 500 -6.43 28.69 5.80
CA GLY A 500 -6.28 28.92 4.37
C GLY A 500 -5.46 27.84 3.71
N GLY A 501 -5.44 27.90 2.39
CA GLY A 501 -4.79 26.90 1.59
C GLY A 501 -4.80 27.26 0.12
N TYR A 502 -4.32 26.33 -0.69
CA TYR A 502 -4.22 26.51 -2.13
C TYR A 502 -4.31 25.17 -2.86
N GLY A 503 -4.73 25.26 -4.12
CA GLY A 503 -4.64 24.20 -5.10
C GLY A 503 -3.66 24.59 -6.21
N LEU A 504 -2.83 23.66 -6.65
CA LEU A 504 -1.88 23.81 -7.73
C LEU A 504 -2.09 22.68 -8.75
N GLY A 505 -2.23 23.05 -10.02
CA GLY A 505 -2.32 22.08 -11.11
C GLY A 505 -0.96 21.44 -11.37
N PHE A 506 -0.77 20.17 -11.01
CA PHE A 506 0.53 19.51 -11.10
C PHE A 506 1.01 19.43 -12.55
N GLU A 507 0.12 19.14 -13.50
CA GLU A 507 0.46 19.15 -14.92
C GLU A 507 0.90 20.53 -15.42
N ARG A 508 0.35 21.63 -14.90
CA ARG A 508 0.75 22.98 -15.26
C ARG A 508 2.16 23.30 -14.73
N LEU A 509 2.51 22.82 -13.54
CA LEU A 509 3.87 22.93 -12.99
C LEU A 509 4.88 22.19 -13.87
N ILE A 510 4.58 20.94 -14.21
CA ILE A 510 5.46 20.15 -15.06
C ILE A 510 5.57 20.78 -16.47
N SER A 511 4.50 21.36 -16.99
CA SER A 511 4.50 22.10 -18.27
C SER A 511 5.43 23.32 -18.21
N TRP A 512 5.36 24.09 -17.12
CA TRP A 512 6.23 25.26 -16.91
C TRP A 512 7.71 24.87 -16.81
N MET A 513 8.04 23.81 -16.06
CA MET A 513 9.41 23.35 -15.85
C MET A 513 10.05 22.72 -17.09
N SER A 514 9.24 22.08 -17.93
CA SER A 514 9.69 21.41 -19.15
C SER A 514 9.72 22.31 -20.40
N GLY A 515 9.05 23.45 -20.35
CA GLY A 515 8.83 24.30 -21.52
C GLY A 515 7.78 23.78 -22.50
N ILE A 516 7.11 22.66 -22.18
CA ILE A 516 6.10 22.02 -23.03
C ILE A 516 4.72 22.53 -22.63
N GLU A 517 4.15 23.43 -23.43
CA GLU A 517 2.85 24.07 -23.13
C GLU A 517 1.62 23.15 -23.36
N ASN A 518 1.80 21.98 -23.99
CA ASN A 518 0.70 21.04 -24.25
C ASN A 518 0.56 20.04 -23.09
N ALA A 519 -0.48 20.20 -22.27
CA ALA A 519 -0.76 19.36 -21.11
C ALA A 519 -0.93 17.86 -21.44
N GLN A 520 -1.35 17.52 -22.66
CA GLN A 520 -1.54 16.13 -23.11
C GLN A 520 -0.22 15.40 -23.39
N VAL A 521 0.86 16.16 -23.64
CA VAL A 521 2.22 15.64 -23.74
C VAL A 521 2.80 15.41 -22.34
N VAL A 522 2.40 16.24 -21.38
CA VAL A 522 2.92 16.26 -20.01
C VAL A 522 2.28 15.19 -19.11
N TYR A 523 1.05 14.77 -19.40
CA TYR A 523 0.36 13.71 -18.68
C TYR A 523 0.56 12.34 -19.36
N THR A 524 1.14 11.37 -18.65
CA THR A 524 1.64 10.08 -19.18
C THR A 524 0.60 9.18 -19.85
N LEU A 525 -0.68 9.27 -19.47
CA LEU A 525 -1.81 8.56 -20.09
C LEU A 525 -3.05 9.46 -20.16
N ALA A 526 -2.96 10.56 -20.91
CA ALA A 526 -3.95 11.65 -20.83
C ALA A 526 -5.32 11.20 -21.33
N TYR A 527 -6.35 11.26 -20.48
CA TYR A 527 -7.74 11.21 -20.93
C TYR A 527 -8.18 12.60 -21.39
N THR A 528 -8.64 12.68 -22.63
CA THR A 528 -9.26 13.88 -23.20
C THR A 528 -10.64 13.53 -23.71
N ASN A 529 -11.48 14.53 -23.99
CA ASN A 529 -12.85 14.36 -24.50
C ASN A 529 -12.99 13.50 -25.79
N ALA A 530 -11.89 13.06 -26.40
CA ALA A 530 -11.86 12.19 -27.59
C ALA A 530 -11.28 10.77 -27.34
N LEU A 531 -10.98 10.37 -26.09
CA LEU A 531 -10.35 9.09 -25.78
C LEU A 531 -11.29 8.10 -25.07
N SER A 532 -11.86 7.20 -25.84
CA SER A 532 -11.91 5.78 -25.49
C SER A 532 -10.56 5.15 -25.86
N TYR A 533 -10.00 4.30 -24.99
CA TYR A 533 -8.78 3.51 -25.25
C TYR A 533 -8.74 2.94 -26.69
N PRO A 534 -7.56 2.75 -27.31
CA PRO A 534 -7.51 2.03 -28.58
C PRO A 534 -8.09 0.63 -28.36
N SER A 535 -9.22 0.39 -29.02
CA SER A 535 -9.80 -0.94 -29.23
C SER A 535 -8.67 -1.88 -29.63
N ALA A 536 -8.66 -3.08 -29.05
CA ALA A 536 -7.83 -4.20 -29.46
C ALA A 536 -7.66 -4.24 -31.00
N MET A 537 -6.43 -4.49 -31.46
CA MET A 537 -6.10 -4.80 -32.86
C MET A 537 -7.29 -5.49 -33.54
N LYS A 538 -7.90 -4.81 -34.52
CA LYS A 538 -8.74 -5.52 -35.50
C LYS A 538 -7.83 -6.56 -36.17
N PRO A 539 -8.19 -7.85 -36.20
CA PRO A 539 -7.42 -8.82 -36.96
C PRO A 539 -7.38 -8.38 -38.42
N GLY A 540 -6.17 -8.29 -38.97
CA GLY A 540 -5.96 -7.96 -40.37
C GLY A 540 -6.66 -8.97 -41.27
N THR A 541 -7.58 -8.49 -42.10
CA THR A 541 -8.10 -9.24 -43.24
C THR A 541 -6.98 -9.36 -44.28
N PRO A 542 -6.57 -10.57 -44.70
CA PRO A 542 -5.76 -10.71 -45.89
C PRO A 542 -6.61 -10.43 -47.13
N ASP A 543 -6.13 -9.50 -47.95
CA ASP A 543 -6.60 -9.24 -49.31
C ASP A 543 -6.35 -10.49 -50.17
N VAL A 544 -7.39 -11.27 -50.47
CA VAL A 544 -7.37 -12.26 -51.56
C VAL A 544 -8.62 -12.10 -52.41
N LYS A 545 -8.43 -11.48 -53.57
CA LYS A 545 -9.36 -11.45 -54.69
C LYS A 545 -9.59 -12.87 -55.21
N THR A 546 -10.83 -13.34 -55.29
CA THR A 546 -11.43 -14.13 -56.41
C THR A 546 -12.91 -14.48 -56.13
N PRO A 547 -13.74 -14.72 -57.18
CA PRO A 547 -15.16 -14.33 -57.20
C PRO A 547 -16.17 -15.41 -56.78
N ILE A 548 -17.37 -14.91 -56.43
CA ILE A 548 -18.61 -15.61 -56.03
C ILE A 548 -19.09 -16.61 -57.12
N PRO A 549 -19.79 -17.70 -56.74
CA PRO A 549 -21.18 -17.84 -57.20
C PRO A 549 -22.19 -18.23 -56.10
N ALA A 550 -23.43 -17.79 -56.32
CA ALA A 550 -24.60 -17.77 -55.43
C ALA A 550 -25.20 -19.15 -55.05
N PRO A 551 -25.99 -19.23 -53.96
CA PRO A 551 -26.81 -20.40 -53.66
C PRO A 551 -28.16 -20.37 -54.39
N TYR A 552 -28.45 -21.47 -55.09
CA TYR A 552 -29.78 -21.86 -55.58
C TYR A 552 -30.69 -22.22 -54.39
N GLY A 553 -31.92 -21.73 -54.41
CA GLY A 553 -32.93 -22.00 -53.38
C GLY A 553 -33.83 -23.22 -53.66
N ALA A 554 -34.78 -23.46 -52.76
CA ALA A 554 -36.17 -23.84 -53.09
C ALA A 554 -37.07 -23.95 -51.85
N ARG A 555 -38.17 -23.16 -51.89
CA ARG A 555 -39.58 -23.47 -51.52
C ARG A 555 -39.90 -23.78 -50.04
N GLY A 556 -40.85 -23.14 -49.34
CA GLY A 556 -41.98 -22.29 -49.74
C GLY A 556 -43.31 -23.05 -49.64
N LEU A 557 -44.18 -22.65 -48.70
CA LEU A 557 -45.65 -22.84 -48.57
C LEU A 557 -46.05 -22.10 -47.25
N GLY A 558 -46.97 -21.14 -47.13
CA GLY A 558 -47.90 -20.48 -48.04
C GLY A 558 -49.23 -20.13 -47.33
N TYR A 559 -49.33 -18.94 -46.70
CA TYR A 559 -50.51 -18.03 -46.57
C TYR A 559 -51.81 -18.51 -45.81
N PRO A 560 -52.83 -17.66 -45.51
CA PRO A 560 -52.82 -16.40 -44.70
C PRO A 560 -54.15 -16.04 -43.94
N LEU A 561 -54.19 -14.78 -43.42
CA LEU A 561 -55.34 -13.84 -43.25
C LEU A 561 -56.11 -13.72 -41.90
N ALA A 562 -55.90 -12.55 -41.28
CA ALA A 562 -56.84 -11.45 -41.00
C ALA A 562 -58.12 -11.59 -40.13
N HIS A 563 -58.33 -10.49 -39.38
CA HIS A 563 -59.58 -9.80 -38.98
C HIS A 563 -60.21 -9.98 -37.59
N ASN A 564 -60.20 -8.83 -36.88
CA ASN A 564 -61.33 -8.11 -36.24
C ASN A 564 -62.12 -8.70 -35.05
N ALA A 565 -62.04 -7.90 -33.98
CA ALA A 565 -63.17 -7.21 -33.32
C ALA A 565 -63.98 -7.88 -32.19
N ARG A 566 -63.93 -7.17 -31.04
CA ARG A 566 -65.05 -6.71 -30.20
C ARG A 566 -65.93 -7.73 -29.45
N SER A 567 -65.81 -7.64 -28.12
CA SER A 567 -66.83 -7.15 -27.16
C SER A 567 -67.47 -8.13 -26.16
N LYS A 568 -67.83 -7.50 -25.02
CA LYS A 568 -68.75 -7.87 -23.92
C LYS A 568 -68.08 -8.59 -22.73
N ARG A 569 -67.79 -7.87 -21.63
CA ARG A 569 -68.67 -7.50 -20.48
C ARG A 569 -69.39 -8.72 -19.88
N SER A 570 -69.19 -9.00 -18.59
CA SER A 570 -70.18 -8.69 -17.53
C SER A 570 -70.12 -9.57 -16.25
N TRP A 571 -69.89 -8.94 -15.07
CA TRP A 571 -70.56 -9.15 -13.74
C TRP A 571 -70.20 -10.40 -12.90
N ALA A 572 -70.23 -10.48 -11.56
CA ALA A 572 -70.65 -9.63 -10.41
C ALA A 572 -70.09 -10.26 -9.10
N SER A 573 -69.58 -9.49 -8.12
CA SER A 573 -70.19 -9.06 -6.82
C SER A 573 -70.01 -10.01 -5.60
N ILE A 574 -69.24 -9.61 -4.57
CA ILE A 574 -69.63 -9.11 -3.21
C ILE A 574 -69.98 -10.19 -2.16
N VAL A 575 -69.25 -10.24 -1.02
CA VAL A 575 -69.77 -10.36 0.37
C VAL A 575 -68.80 -9.66 1.35
N ILE A 576 -69.38 -9.07 2.41
CA ILE A 576 -68.88 -8.10 3.41
C ILE A 576 -68.41 -8.78 4.73
N LEU A 577 -67.49 -8.09 5.44
CA LEU A 577 -67.01 -8.17 6.85
C LEU A 577 -68.04 -8.60 7.94
N PRO A 578 -67.67 -8.99 9.20
CA PRO A 578 -66.62 -8.35 10.03
C PRO A 578 -65.84 -9.23 11.05
N PHE A 579 -64.72 -8.75 11.60
CA PHE A 579 -64.40 -8.78 13.06
C PHE A 579 -63.07 -8.05 13.33
N ALA A 580 -63.19 -6.79 13.77
CA ALA A 580 -62.12 -6.02 14.37
C ALA A 580 -62.41 -5.93 15.88
N LEU A 581 -61.77 -6.79 16.68
CA LEU A 581 -61.70 -6.63 18.14
C LEU A 581 -60.61 -7.54 18.75
N ALA A 582 -59.35 -7.41 18.28
CA ALA A 582 -58.19 -8.05 18.93
C ALA A 582 -56.86 -7.27 18.77
N ILE A 583 -56.85 -6.12 18.08
CA ILE A 583 -55.60 -5.40 17.73
C ILE A 583 -55.46 -4.05 18.49
N ILE A 584 -56.35 -3.77 19.46
CA ILE A 584 -56.37 -2.48 20.19
C ILE A 584 -56.09 -2.66 21.70
N LEU A 585 -55.46 -3.77 22.10
CA LEU A 585 -54.88 -3.93 23.46
C LEU A 585 -53.35 -4.17 23.48
N GLY A 586 -52.68 -4.17 22.32
CA GLY A 586 -51.22 -4.34 22.22
C GLY A 586 -50.42 -3.04 22.03
N TYR A 587 -51.09 -1.89 21.93
CA TYR A 587 -50.46 -0.63 21.47
C TYR A 587 -50.10 0.37 22.57
N ILE A 588 -50.28 0.05 23.87
CA ILE A 588 -49.97 0.98 24.99
C ILE A 588 -49.03 0.33 26.04
N THR A 589 -48.14 -0.57 25.60
CA THR A 589 -47.01 -1.06 26.43
C THR A 589 -45.68 -1.04 25.68
N PHE A 590 -45.56 -0.24 24.60
CA PHE A 590 -44.35 -0.13 23.78
C PHE A 590 -43.72 1.28 23.76
N ILE A 591 -44.19 2.20 24.61
CA ILE A 591 -43.55 3.51 24.82
C ILE A 591 -43.20 3.64 26.30
N ALA A 592 -42.14 2.94 26.72
CA ALA A 592 -41.28 3.30 27.84
C ALA A 592 -40.21 2.21 27.96
N GLN A 593 -38.94 2.64 28.03
CA GLN A 593 -37.72 1.83 28.20
C GLN A 593 -37.17 1.21 26.90
N HIS A 594 -36.28 1.93 26.22
CA HIS A 594 -34.92 1.47 25.88
C HIS A 594 -34.13 2.66 25.33
N HIS A 595 -33.51 3.41 26.25
CA HIS A 595 -32.18 3.97 26.06
C HIS A 595 -31.24 2.82 26.48
N ASP A 596 -30.57 2.16 25.55
CA ASP A 596 -29.15 1.79 25.64
C ASP A 596 -28.68 1.16 24.32
N THR A 597 -27.39 1.26 24.09
CA THR A 597 -26.63 0.92 22.89
C THR A 597 -26.28 -0.58 22.78
N SER A 598 -25.89 -1.01 21.57
CA SER A 598 -25.16 -2.25 21.18
C SER A 598 -25.91 -3.42 20.47
N HIS A 599 -25.39 -3.76 19.28
CA HIS A 599 -25.31 -5.03 18.52
C HIS A 599 -26.50 -6.02 18.29
N HIS A 600 -26.69 -6.29 16.97
CA HIS A 600 -26.87 -7.57 16.24
C HIS A 600 -28.24 -8.26 15.97
N ASP A 601 -28.48 -8.39 14.65
CA ASP A 601 -29.04 -9.49 13.83
C ASP A 601 -30.39 -10.19 14.11
N ALA A 602 -31.22 -10.25 13.05
CA ALA A 602 -32.04 -11.42 12.72
C ALA A 602 -32.55 -11.40 11.26
N ARG A 603 -31.69 -11.69 10.28
CA ARG A 603 -32.05 -12.71 9.27
C ARG A 603 -31.27 -13.94 9.67
N ALA A 604 -31.95 -15.07 9.89
CA ALA A 604 -31.30 -16.35 10.11
C ALA A 604 -30.60 -16.80 8.82
N THR A 605 -29.47 -16.18 8.50
CA THR A 605 -28.42 -16.79 7.69
C THR A 605 -27.70 -17.77 8.60
N VAL A 606 -27.61 -19.03 8.19
CA VAL A 606 -26.63 -19.95 8.76
C VAL A 606 -25.30 -19.21 8.82
N ASP A 607 -24.65 -19.13 9.99
CA ASP A 607 -23.31 -18.56 10.11
C ASP A 607 -22.37 -19.49 9.31
N ASN A 608 -22.19 -19.17 8.02
CA ASN A 608 -21.43 -19.98 7.07
C ASN A 608 -19.90 -19.81 7.26
N ARG A 609 -19.46 -19.16 8.34
CA ARG A 609 -18.05 -18.96 8.64
C ARG A 609 -17.45 -20.24 9.23
N VAL A 610 -16.50 -20.81 8.50
CA VAL A 610 -15.71 -21.99 8.92
C VAL A 610 -14.42 -21.56 9.62
N ALA A 611 -13.77 -22.49 10.32
CA ALA A 611 -12.50 -22.28 11.03
C ALA A 611 -12.49 -21.06 11.99
N LYS A 612 -13.52 -20.97 12.85
CA LYS A 612 -13.56 -19.99 13.96
C LYS A 612 -12.25 -20.03 14.76
N LEU A 613 -11.79 -21.24 15.09
CA LEU A 613 -10.52 -21.51 15.77
C LEU A 613 -9.45 -21.96 14.77
N PRO A 614 -8.16 -21.78 15.07
CA PRO A 614 -7.08 -22.21 14.18
C PRO A 614 -7.12 -23.73 14.00
N VAL A 615 -6.80 -24.18 12.79
CA VAL A 615 -6.80 -25.60 12.42
C VAL A 615 -5.72 -26.34 13.20
N MET A 616 -6.07 -27.49 13.78
CA MET A 616 -5.14 -28.48 14.32
C MET A 616 -5.18 -29.73 13.44
N GLY A 617 -4.03 -30.19 12.99
CA GLY A 617 -3.95 -31.35 12.11
C GLY A 617 -2.54 -31.86 11.85
N TYR A 618 -2.43 -32.66 10.80
CA TYR A 618 -1.21 -33.28 10.31
C TYR A 618 -0.93 -32.82 8.88
N ASN A 619 0.29 -32.37 8.59
CA ASN A 619 0.71 -32.12 7.21
C ASN A 619 1.78 -33.15 6.80
N THR A 620 1.54 -33.77 5.64
CA THR A 620 2.31 -34.92 5.18
C THR A 620 3.66 -34.55 4.57
N TRP A 621 3.90 -33.27 4.29
CA TRP A 621 5.09 -32.79 3.58
C TRP A 621 6.38 -33.22 4.27
N ASN A 622 6.67 -32.73 5.48
CA ASN A 622 7.95 -32.95 6.16
C ASN A 622 8.29 -34.42 6.38
N ALA A 623 7.29 -35.25 6.71
CA ALA A 623 7.50 -36.67 6.97
C ALA A 623 7.71 -37.54 5.71
N TYR A 624 7.19 -37.14 4.55
CA TYR A 624 7.10 -38.03 3.38
C TYR A 624 7.65 -37.45 2.06
N HIS A 625 7.99 -36.17 1.95
CA HIS A 625 8.48 -35.64 0.67
C HIS A 625 9.94 -36.04 0.35
N PHE A 626 10.80 -36.26 1.36
CA PHE A 626 12.21 -36.62 1.17
C PHE A 626 12.44 -38.12 0.91
N GLY A 627 13.32 -38.44 -0.06
CA GLY A 627 13.82 -39.81 -0.28
C GLY A 627 13.03 -40.68 -1.27
N GLY A 628 12.21 -40.08 -2.14
CA GLY A 628 11.44 -40.80 -3.16
C GLY A 628 10.24 -41.60 -2.62
N LYS A 629 9.94 -41.46 -1.33
CA LYS A 629 8.79 -42.08 -0.66
C LYS A 629 7.59 -41.15 -0.63
N TYR A 630 7.04 -40.81 -1.79
CA TYR A 630 5.83 -39.98 -1.85
C TYR A 630 4.70 -40.60 -1.02
N PHE A 631 3.81 -39.74 -0.54
CA PHE A 631 2.58 -40.13 0.14
C PHE A 631 1.88 -41.27 -0.64
N SER A 632 1.84 -42.47 -0.04
CA SER A 632 1.29 -43.72 -0.59
C SER A 632 0.32 -44.33 0.44
N PRO A 633 -0.25 -45.54 0.29
CA PRO A 633 -1.05 -46.19 1.35
C PRO A 633 -0.38 -46.24 2.73
N SER A 634 0.94 -46.03 2.83
CA SER A 634 1.66 -45.80 4.09
C SER A 634 1.22 -44.54 4.87
N ALA A 635 0.65 -43.55 4.18
CA ALA A 635 -0.04 -42.39 4.74
C ALA A 635 -1.12 -42.73 5.77
N LEU A 636 -1.76 -43.87 5.56
CA LEU A 636 -2.81 -44.36 6.42
C LEU A 636 -2.30 -44.65 7.84
N PHE A 637 -1.00 -44.96 7.97
CA PHE A 637 -0.36 -45.11 9.27
C PHE A 637 -0.32 -43.77 9.99
N GLY A 638 0.11 -42.69 9.34
CA GLY A 638 0.07 -41.34 9.92
C GLY A 638 -1.33 -40.96 10.41
N MET A 639 -2.38 -41.27 9.64
CA MET A 639 -3.78 -41.04 10.04
C MET A 639 -4.19 -41.89 11.25
N THR A 640 -3.76 -43.16 11.29
CA THR A 640 -4.08 -44.09 12.38
C THR A 640 -3.34 -43.70 13.66
N GLU A 641 -2.08 -43.28 13.57
CA GLU A 641 -1.30 -42.79 14.70
C GLU A 641 -1.81 -41.42 15.17
N LEU A 642 -2.22 -40.52 14.26
CA LEU A 642 -2.86 -39.25 14.64
C LEU A 642 -4.13 -39.53 15.46
N ARG A 643 -4.95 -40.49 15.00
CA ARG A 643 -6.11 -40.98 15.74
C ARG A 643 -5.73 -41.58 17.10
N HIS A 644 -4.63 -42.32 17.17
CA HIS A 644 -4.23 -42.99 18.40
C HIS A 644 -3.62 -42.05 19.45
N TYR A 645 -2.80 -41.09 19.04
CA TYR A 645 -2.04 -40.23 19.96
C TYR A 645 -2.60 -38.83 20.13
N CYS A 646 -3.18 -38.24 19.09
CA CYS A 646 -3.40 -36.80 19.03
C CYS A 646 -4.86 -36.38 18.83
N GLN A 647 -5.75 -37.27 18.38
CA GLN A 647 -7.16 -36.91 18.15
C GLN A 647 -7.87 -36.49 19.45
N ASP A 648 -7.57 -37.14 20.56
CA ASP A 648 -8.09 -36.77 21.88
C ASP A 648 -7.60 -35.37 22.33
N ALA A 649 -6.46 -34.92 21.80
CA ALA A 649 -5.92 -33.58 22.01
C ALA A 649 -6.51 -32.55 21.01
N GLY A 650 -7.45 -32.93 20.14
CA GLY A 650 -8.15 -32.01 19.24
C GLY A 650 -7.59 -31.93 17.81
N TYR A 651 -6.55 -32.71 17.47
CA TYR A 651 -6.06 -32.76 16.09
C TYR A 651 -7.06 -33.49 15.19
N ALA A 652 -7.72 -32.72 14.32
CA ALA A 652 -8.85 -33.21 13.54
C ALA A 652 -8.60 -33.19 12.02
N HIS A 653 -7.52 -32.59 11.52
CA HIS A 653 -7.26 -32.44 10.09
C HIS A 653 -6.07 -33.27 9.60
N VAL A 654 -6.12 -33.74 8.35
CA VAL A 654 -4.99 -34.37 7.65
C VAL A 654 -4.84 -33.73 6.28
N ASN A 655 -3.78 -32.95 6.09
CA ASN A 655 -3.48 -32.23 4.86
C ASN A 655 -2.54 -33.03 3.96
N ILE A 656 -3.02 -33.43 2.79
CA ILE A 656 -2.23 -34.05 1.73
C ILE A 656 -1.57 -32.93 0.93
N ASP A 657 -0.25 -32.82 1.09
CA ASP A 657 0.55 -31.80 0.41
C ASP A 657 0.88 -32.19 -1.05
N ASP A 658 1.66 -31.37 -1.76
CA ASP A 658 1.96 -31.48 -3.19
C ASP A 658 2.42 -32.90 -3.65
N CYS A 659 2.44 -33.15 -4.97
CA CYS A 659 2.76 -34.42 -5.62
C CYS A 659 1.68 -35.52 -5.54
N TYR A 660 0.41 -35.18 -5.31
CA TYR A 660 -0.68 -36.17 -5.26
C TYR A 660 -1.31 -36.49 -6.62
N SER A 661 -1.10 -35.64 -7.63
CA SER A 661 -1.74 -35.72 -8.94
C SER A 661 -0.79 -36.24 -10.03
N GLU A 662 -1.35 -36.56 -11.20
CA GLU A 662 -0.58 -36.70 -12.44
C GLU A 662 0.04 -35.35 -12.84
N ARG A 663 1.18 -35.37 -13.55
CA ARG A 663 1.87 -34.14 -13.99
C ARG A 663 1.09 -33.29 -15.00
N HIS A 664 0.06 -33.87 -15.61
CA HIS A 664 -0.76 -33.22 -16.61
C HIS A 664 -2.23 -33.42 -16.28
N ARG A 665 -3.03 -32.37 -16.54
CA ARG A 665 -4.49 -32.47 -16.55
C ARG A 665 -4.93 -33.45 -17.63
N ASN A 666 -6.10 -34.07 -17.44
CA ASN A 666 -6.68 -34.93 -18.48
C ASN A 666 -7.19 -34.10 -19.67
N ALA A 667 -7.75 -34.79 -20.68
CA ALA A 667 -8.31 -34.16 -21.87
C ALA A 667 -9.47 -33.18 -21.57
N ASP A 668 -10.18 -33.37 -20.46
CA ASP A 668 -11.27 -32.50 -20.02
C ASP A 668 -10.77 -31.26 -19.26
N GLY A 669 -9.47 -31.20 -18.92
CA GLY A 669 -8.83 -30.11 -18.18
C GLY A 669 -8.82 -30.31 -16.66
N ASP A 670 -9.17 -31.50 -16.16
CA ASP A 670 -9.24 -31.78 -14.73
C ASP A 670 -7.91 -32.28 -14.16
N ILE A 671 -7.67 -31.96 -12.90
CA ILE A 671 -6.62 -32.62 -12.11
C ILE A 671 -7.03 -34.08 -11.89
N VAL A 672 -6.10 -34.98 -12.20
CA VAL A 672 -6.24 -36.42 -12.02
C VAL A 672 -5.28 -36.86 -10.93
N GLU A 673 -5.77 -37.65 -9.99
CA GLU A 673 -4.93 -38.27 -8.97
C GLU A 673 -3.90 -39.24 -9.58
N ASP A 674 -2.71 -39.34 -8.98
CA ASP A 674 -1.73 -40.34 -9.38
C ASP A 674 -2.28 -41.74 -9.07
N ALA A 675 -2.59 -42.52 -10.11
CA ALA A 675 -3.23 -43.83 -9.95
C ALA A 675 -2.32 -44.88 -9.29
N THR A 676 -1.01 -44.65 -9.27
CA THR A 676 -0.04 -45.53 -8.59
C THR A 676 -0.04 -45.24 -7.09
N LYS A 677 -0.09 -43.97 -6.70
CA LYS A 677 -0.11 -43.54 -5.29
C LYS A 677 -1.49 -43.72 -4.66
N PHE A 678 -2.55 -43.48 -5.43
CA PHE A 678 -3.95 -43.52 -5.01
C PHE A 678 -4.76 -44.50 -5.87
N PRO A 679 -4.47 -45.82 -5.80
CA PRO A 679 -5.11 -46.82 -6.67
C PRO A 679 -6.62 -46.97 -6.45
N SER A 680 -7.15 -46.48 -5.33
CA SER A 680 -8.58 -46.44 -5.03
C SER A 680 -9.22 -45.07 -5.28
N GLY A 681 -8.45 -44.10 -5.78
CA GLY A 681 -8.87 -42.73 -6.02
C GLY A 681 -8.89 -41.86 -4.76
N MET A 682 -8.94 -40.54 -4.96
CA MET A 682 -8.94 -39.57 -3.86
C MET A 682 -10.20 -39.63 -3.01
N LYS A 683 -11.36 -39.90 -3.62
CA LYS A 683 -12.62 -40.01 -2.87
C LYS A 683 -12.62 -41.17 -1.87
N ALA A 684 -12.08 -42.33 -2.25
CA ALA A 684 -12.00 -43.46 -1.31
C ALA A 684 -11.05 -43.15 -0.13
N LEU A 685 -10.03 -42.31 -0.36
CA LEU A 685 -9.13 -41.87 0.68
C LEU A 685 -9.80 -40.91 1.66
N THR A 686 -10.48 -39.88 1.16
CA THR A 686 -11.19 -38.90 1.98
C THR A 686 -12.35 -39.55 2.74
N ASP A 687 -13.13 -40.45 2.10
CA ASP A 687 -14.16 -41.25 2.77
C ASP A 687 -13.55 -41.99 3.97
N LYS A 688 -12.35 -42.57 3.80
CA LYS A 688 -11.65 -43.27 4.87
C LYS A 688 -11.10 -42.34 5.96
N ILE A 689 -10.65 -41.14 5.61
CA ILE A 689 -10.27 -40.10 6.58
C ILE A 689 -11.49 -39.70 7.42
N HIS A 690 -12.63 -39.51 6.76
CA HIS A 690 -13.90 -39.16 7.42
C HIS A 690 -14.44 -40.30 8.29
N ASP A 691 -14.31 -41.56 7.87
CA ASP A 691 -14.67 -42.75 8.67
C ASP A 691 -13.84 -42.86 9.96
N LEU A 692 -12.65 -42.27 10.00
CA LEU A 692 -11.82 -42.15 11.20
C LEU A 692 -12.21 -40.95 12.08
N GLY A 693 -13.21 -40.17 11.68
CA GLY A 693 -13.64 -38.95 12.36
C GLY A 693 -12.71 -37.75 12.15
N LEU A 694 -11.86 -37.79 11.12
CA LEU A 694 -10.94 -36.72 10.76
C LEU A 694 -11.48 -35.92 9.55
N LYS A 695 -10.83 -34.79 9.26
CA LYS A 695 -11.10 -33.87 8.15
C LYS A 695 -9.97 -33.91 7.14
N ALA A 696 -10.31 -33.89 5.86
CA ALA A 696 -9.33 -34.03 4.79
C ALA A 696 -8.91 -32.66 4.25
N GLY A 697 -7.59 -32.42 4.16
CA GLY A 697 -7.01 -31.24 3.54
C GLY A 697 -6.25 -31.59 2.26
N ILE A 698 -6.21 -30.66 1.31
CA ILE A 698 -5.46 -30.79 0.07
C ILE A 698 -4.64 -29.53 -0.23
N TYR A 699 -3.61 -29.70 -1.03
CA TYR A 699 -2.78 -28.65 -1.58
C TYR A 699 -3.20 -28.22 -3.00
N SER A 700 -3.11 -26.93 -3.29
CA SER A 700 -3.06 -26.40 -4.65
C SER A 700 -2.31 -25.07 -4.69
N ASP A 701 -2.30 -24.43 -5.85
CA ASP A 701 -1.49 -23.25 -6.11
C ASP A 701 -2.23 -22.25 -7.00
N SER A 702 -2.01 -20.95 -6.79
CA SER A 702 -2.56 -19.84 -7.57
C SER A 702 -1.86 -19.55 -8.90
N GLY A 703 -0.84 -20.33 -9.26
CA GLY A 703 -0.14 -20.27 -10.54
C GLY A 703 -0.53 -21.38 -11.52
N TRP A 704 0.24 -21.47 -12.61
CA TRP A 704 0.05 -22.53 -13.62
C TRP A 704 0.39 -23.90 -13.09
N PHE A 705 1.36 -23.95 -12.18
CA PHE A 705 1.88 -25.16 -11.59
C PHE A 705 2.09 -24.98 -10.09
N THR A 706 2.02 -26.09 -9.37
CA THR A 706 2.44 -26.16 -7.97
C THR A 706 3.96 -25.95 -7.82
N CYS A 707 4.43 -25.81 -6.59
CA CYS A 707 5.86 -25.70 -6.31
C CYS A 707 6.68 -26.90 -6.82
N GLN A 708 6.10 -28.11 -6.92
CA GLN A 708 6.75 -29.29 -7.52
C GLN A 708 6.41 -29.52 -9.01
N LEU A 709 5.86 -28.50 -9.67
CA LEU A 709 5.51 -28.50 -11.09
C LEU A 709 4.41 -29.53 -11.46
N TYR A 710 3.42 -29.72 -10.59
CA TYR A 710 2.14 -30.39 -10.89
C TYR A 710 1.09 -29.34 -11.28
N PRO A 711 -0.09 -29.70 -11.82
CA PRO A 711 -1.09 -28.71 -12.23
C PRO A 711 -1.52 -27.76 -11.09
N GLY A 712 -1.34 -26.45 -11.28
CA GLY A 712 -1.86 -25.39 -10.42
C GLY A 712 -3.23 -24.91 -10.87
N SER A 713 -3.93 -24.13 -10.04
CA SER A 713 -5.34 -23.77 -10.21
C SER A 713 -5.59 -22.48 -11.02
N PHE A 714 -4.57 -21.76 -11.48
CA PHE A 714 -4.79 -20.53 -12.25
C PHE A 714 -5.69 -20.77 -13.46
N GLN A 715 -6.74 -19.94 -13.62
CA GLN A 715 -7.83 -20.08 -14.61
C GLN A 715 -8.70 -21.33 -14.50
N ASN A 716 -8.51 -22.13 -13.45
CA ASN A 716 -9.26 -23.36 -13.19
C ASN A 716 -9.86 -23.36 -11.77
N GLU A 717 -9.91 -22.22 -11.08
CA GLU A 717 -10.22 -22.14 -9.65
C GLU A 717 -11.60 -22.74 -9.33
N ALA A 718 -12.65 -22.38 -10.07
CA ALA A 718 -13.99 -22.93 -9.89
C ALA A 718 -14.06 -24.45 -10.19
N ARG A 719 -13.31 -24.90 -11.20
CA ARG A 719 -13.26 -26.32 -11.60
C ARG A 719 -12.57 -27.14 -10.51
N ASP A 720 -11.40 -26.68 -10.07
CA ASP A 720 -10.56 -27.39 -9.11
C ASP A 720 -11.19 -27.36 -7.71
N ALA A 721 -11.76 -26.23 -7.28
CA ALA A 721 -12.55 -26.17 -6.04
C ALA A 721 -13.70 -27.17 -6.04
N LYS A 722 -14.43 -27.29 -7.18
CA LYS A 722 -15.47 -28.31 -7.33
C LYS A 722 -14.90 -29.71 -7.26
N ARG A 723 -13.78 -29.97 -7.94
CA ARG A 723 -13.11 -31.28 -7.94
C ARG A 723 -12.67 -31.69 -6.54
N PHE A 724 -12.11 -30.77 -5.76
CA PHE A 724 -11.70 -31.01 -4.38
C PHE A 724 -12.91 -31.31 -3.48
N LEU A 725 -14.02 -30.59 -3.65
CA LEU A 725 -15.26 -30.89 -2.92
C LEU A 725 -15.89 -32.22 -3.34
N ASP A 726 -15.87 -32.58 -4.62
CA ASP A 726 -16.36 -33.86 -5.15
C ASP A 726 -15.53 -35.03 -4.62
N TRP A 727 -14.21 -34.82 -4.51
CA TRP A 727 -13.31 -35.75 -3.84
C TRP A 727 -13.51 -35.79 -2.33
N GLY A 728 -14.20 -34.82 -1.70
CA GLY A 728 -14.53 -34.85 -0.27
C GLY A 728 -13.50 -34.17 0.63
N PHE A 729 -12.74 -33.21 0.13
CA PHE A 729 -11.87 -32.39 0.96
C PHE A 729 -12.65 -31.31 1.73
N ASP A 730 -12.14 -30.91 2.89
CA ASP A 730 -12.70 -29.90 3.82
C ASP A 730 -11.78 -28.65 3.94
N TYR A 731 -10.50 -28.81 3.62
CA TYR A 731 -9.46 -27.79 3.80
C TYR A 731 -8.58 -27.68 2.55
N LEU A 732 -8.19 -26.46 2.17
CA LEU A 732 -7.32 -26.15 1.05
C LEU A 732 -6.15 -25.28 1.51
N LYS A 733 -4.93 -25.82 1.42
CA LYS A 733 -3.69 -25.03 1.42
C LYS A 733 -3.44 -24.54 -0.01
N TYR A 734 -3.32 -23.23 -0.18
CA TYR A 734 -3.26 -22.58 -1.49
C TYR A 734 -2.02 -21.69 -1.61
N ASP A 735 -1.02 -22.18 -2.34
CA ASP A 735 0.28 -21.54 -2.52
C ASP A 735 0.30 -20.55 -3.71
N ASN A 736 1.46 -19.96 -3.97
CA ASN A 736 1.66 -18.95 -5.01
C ASN A 736 2.96 -19.18 -5.81
N CYS A 737 3.24 -20.44 -6.17
CA CYS A 737 4.32 -20.87 -7.06
C CYS A 737 3.94 -20.72 -8.55
N ALA A 738 4.94 -20.69 -9.44
CA ALA A 738 4.77 -20.69 -10.90
C ALA A 738 3.64 -19.78 -11.45
N VAL A 739 3.49 -18.59 -10.85
CA VAL A 739 2.45 -17.62 -11.20
C VAL A 739 2.70 -17.07 -12.62
N PRO A 740 1.66 -16.92 -13.45
CA PRO A 740 1.80 -16.27 -14.75
C PRO A 740 2.34 -14.84 -14.62
N PHE A 741 3.00 -14.37 -15.68
CA PHE A 741 3.40 -12.97 -15.77
C PHE A 741 2.18 -12.03 -15.63
N ASP A 742 2.38 -10.84 -15.06
CA ASP A 742 1.29 -9.91 -14.75
C ASP A 742 0.46 -9.47 -15.97
N ASN A 743 1.01 -9.51 -17.19
CA ASN A 743 0.24 -9.23 -18.41
C ASN A 743 -0.79 -10.32 -18.75
N ILE A 744 -0.59 -11.54 -18.23
CA ILE A 744 -1.50 -12.68 -18.30
C ILE A 744 -2.43 -12.66 -17.10
N THR A 745 -1.88 -12.54 -15.89
CA THR A 745 -2.66 -12.52 -14.64
C THR A 745 -3.63 -11.35 -14.59
N ARG A 746 -3.16 -10.16 -15.00
CA ARG A 746 -3.88 -8.86 -14.98
C ARG A 746 -4.52 -8.50 -13.64
N GLU A 747 -4.02 -9.13 -12.59
CA GLU A 747 -4.46 -8.99 -11.21
C GLU A 747 -3.25 -9.06 -10.30
N ASN A 748 -3.32 -8.34 -9.18
CA ASN A 748 -2.31 -8.43 -8.14
C ASN A 748 -2.48 -9.74 -7.33
N ILE A 749 -1.65 -9.92 -6.30
CA ILE A 749 -1.70 -11.10 -5.44
C ILE A 749 -3.07 -11.28 -4.77
N MET A 750 -3.72 -10.18 -4.34
CA MET A 750 -5.05 -10.23 -3.74
C MET A 750 -6.08 -10.79 -4.72
N GLY A 751 -6.08 -10.33 -5.97
CA GLY A 751 -6.99 -10.82 -7.00
C GLY A 751 -6.84 -12.33 -7.28
N ARG A 752 -5.61 -12.85 -7.27
CA ARG A 752 -5.37 -14.29 -7.43
C ARG A 752 -5.97 -15.13 -6.31
N TYR A 753 -5.88 -14.68 -5.07
CA TYR A 753 -6.52 -15.35 -3.94
C TYR A 753 -8.04 -15.16 -3.91
N GLU A 754 -8.51 -13.98 -4.29
CA GLU A 754 -9.94 -13.66 -4.44
C GLU A 754 -10.63 -14.62 -5.41
N ARG A 755 -9.98 -15.02 -6.52
CA ARG A 755 -10.52 -16.02 -7.45
C ARG A 755 -10.86 -17.34 -6.77
N MET A 756 -9.94 -17.89 -5.99
CA MET A 756 -10.16 -19.15 -5.28
C MET A 756 -11.17 -18.99 -4.14
N ALA A 757 -11.11 -17.88 -3.40
CA ALA A 757 -12.07 -17.58 -2.35
C ALA A 757 -13.51 -17.48 -2.90
N ASN A 758 -13.70 -16.78 -4.02
CA ASN A 758 -14.99 -16.67 -4.70
C ASN A 758 -15.46 -18.03 -5.23
N ALA A 759 -14.57 -18.81 -5.84
CA ALA A 759 -14.89 -20.17 -6.29
C ALA A 759 -15.40 -21.07 -5.15
N ILE A 760 -14.76 -21.01 -3.97
CA ILE A 760 -15.18 -21.75 -2.78
C ILE A 760 -16.53 -21.25 -2.26
N ALA A 761 -16.72 -19.93 -2.18
CA ALA A 761 -17.96 -19.32 -1.70
C ALA A 761 -19.15 -19.66 -2.61
N ASP A 762 -18.99 -19.51 -3.92
CA ASP A 762 -20.02 -19.82 -4.92
C ASP A 762 -20.38 -21.30 -4.88
N LEU A 763 -19.39 -22.17 -4.78
CA LEU A 763 -19.60 -23.61 -4.69
C LEU A 763 -20.35 -24.01 -3.41
N SER A 764 -20.02 -23.39 -2.27
CA SER A 764 -20.74 -23.60 -1.01
C SER A 764 -22.20 -23.21 -1.13
N GLN A 765 -22.48 -22.04 -1.74
CA GLN A 765 -23.85 -21.59 -1.98
C GLN A 765 -24.62 -22.52 -2.92
N LEU A 766 -24.00 -22.97 -4.01
CA LEU A 766 -24.61 -23.84 -5.01
C LEU A 766 -24.87 -25.26 -4.50
N SER A 767 -23.93 -25.80 -3.71
CA SER A 767 -24.00 -27.17 -3.21
C SER A 767 -24.78 -27.30 -1.89
N GLY A 768 -24.95 -26.21 -1.15
CA GLY A 768 -25.50 -26.22 0.21
C GLY A 768 -24.57 -26.86 1.25
N LYS A 769 -23.31 -27.16 0.88
CA LYS A 769 -22.29 -27.70 1.78
C LYS A 769 -21.47 -26.57 2.40
N PRO A 770 -20.87 -26.76 3.59
CA PRO A 770 -19.90 -25.80 4.14
C PRO A 770 -18.76 -25.51 3.14
N PRO A 771 -18.23 -24.27 3.13
CA PRO A 771 -17.08 -23.94 2.28
C PRO A 771 -15.82 -24.68 2.73
N LEU A 772 -14.89 -24.90 1.79
CA LEU A 772 -13.53 -25.31 2.11
C LEU A 772 -12.87 -24.24 2.99
N ILE A 773 -12.15 -24.67 4.03
CA ILE A 773 -11.27 -23.77 4.78
C ILE A 773 -10.08 -23.40 3.88
N LEU A 774 -9.85 -22.11 3.64
CA LEU A 774 -8.77 -21.63 2.79
C LEU A 774 -7.60 -21.12 3.64
N SER A 775 -6.46 -21.81 3.53
CA SER A 775 -5.15 -21.42 4.05
C SER A 775 -4.30 -20.89 2.91
N MET A 776 -3.87 -19.64 3.01
CA MET A 776 -3.18 -18.93 1.93
C MET A 776 -1.67 -18.94 2.17
N CYS A 777 -0.86 -19.25 1.17
CA CYS A 777 0.59 -19.24 1.30
C CYS A 777 1.26 -18.41 0.21
N GLN A 778 1.69 -17.21 0.59
CA GLN A 778 2.53 -16.35 -0.25
C GLN A 778 3.91 -16.12 0.36
N TRP A 779 4.30 -16.86 1.40
CA TRP A 779 5.57 -16.76 2.15
C TRP A 779 5.80 -15.45 2.94
N GLY A 780 4.74 -14.84 3.47
CA GLY A 780 4.84 -13.54 4.16
C GLY A 780 5.18 -12.35 3.25
N ARG A 781 5.28 -12.57 1.95
CA ARG A 781 5.41 -11.56 0.91
C ARG A 781 4.13 -10.70 0.86
N GLU A 782 4.32 -9.41 0.69
CA GLU A 782 3.25 -8.46 0.44
C GLU A 782 2.25 -8.33 1.60
N GLN A 783 2.74 -8.59 2.82
CA GLN A 783 2.09 -8.24 4.09
C GLN A 783 0.69 -8.85 4.24
N GLY A 784 0.57 -10.17 4.06
CA GLY A 784 -0.70 -10.91 4.13
C GLY A 784 -1.58 -10.58 5.35
N TRP A 785 -0.96 -10.30 6.51
CA TRP A 785 -1.64 -9.90 7.73
C TRP A 785 -2.50 -8.63 7.62
N THR A 786 -2.32 -7.81 6.57
CA THR A 786 -3.11 -6.60 6.33
C THR A 786 -4.36 -6.81 5.46
N TRP A 787 -4.47 -7.95 4.76
CA TRP A 787 -5.52 -8.13 3.74
C TRP A 787 -6.05 -9.57 3.60
N ALA A 788 -5.28 -10.60 3.93
CA ALA A 788 -5.60 -12.00 3.64
C ALA A 788 -6.87 -12.50 4.34
N ARG A 789 -7.20 -11.93 5.52
CA ARG A 789 -8.44 -12.19 6.25
C ARG A 789 -9.72 -11.99 5.42
N ARG A 790 -9.66 -11.17 4.36
CA ARG A 790 -10.81 -10.96 3.45
C ARG A 790 -11.12 -12.20 2.60
N TYR A 791 -10.14 -13.05 2.38
CA TYR A 791 -10.22 -14.15 1.40
C TYR A 791 -10.06 -15.53 2.04
N GLY A 792 -9.27 -15.67 3.10
CA GLY A 792 -8.98 -16.94 3.75
C GLY A 792 -9.01 -16.88 5.28
N GLN A 793 -8.99 -18.06 5.89
CA GLN A 793 -9.06 -18.23 7.35
C GLN A 793 -7.68 -18.33 7.99
N SER A 794 -6.63 -18.62 7.22
CA SER A 794 -5.25 -18.47 7.66
C SER A 794 -4.33 -18.03 6.52
N TRP A 795 -3.19 -17.42 6.85
CA TRP A 795 -2.22 -16.99 5.85
C TRP A 795 -0.77 -17.10 6.34
N ARG A 796 0.11 -17.62 5.49
CA ARG A 796 1.55 -17.71 5.76
C ARG A 796 2.13 -16.32 6.02
N THR A 797 2.87 -16.21 7.11
CA THR A 797 3.48 -14.94 7.56
C THR A 797 4.97 -14.82 7.24
N THR A 798 5.63 -15.92 6.87
CA THR A 798 7.09 -16.00 6.66
C THR A 798 7.45 -16.96 5.53
N ASP A 799 8.75 -17.06 5.18
CA ASP A 799 9.26 -18.18 4.38
C ASP A 799 9.07 -19.54 5.09
N ASP A 800 9.34 -20.63 4.36
CA ASP A 800 9.25 -22.00 4.88
C ASP A 800 10.13 -22.20 6.13
N ILE A 801 9.59 -22.93 7.10
CA ILE A 801 10.30 -23.29 8.33
C ILE A 801 11.35 -24.37 8.09
N ASP A 802 12.43 -24.32 8.86
CA ASP A 802 13.42 -25.38 8.96
C ASP A 802 13.46 -25.90 10.41
N PRO A 803 13.81 -27.17 10.65
CA PRO A 803 13.82 -27.76 11.99
C PRO A 803 15.08 -27.36 12.79
N ASN A 804 15.29 -26.06 12.98
CA ASN A 804 16.38 -25.50 13.76
C ASN A 804 15.94 -24.20 14.48
N TRP A 805 16.64 -23.88 15.58
CA TRP A 805 16.31 -22.74 16.43
C TRP A 805 16.36 -21.38 15.74
N GLN A 806 17.28 -21.19 14.78
CA GLN A 806 17.40 -19.94 14.04
C GLN A 806 16.17 -19.68 13.16
N SER A 807 15.61 -20.73 12.56
CA SER A 807 14.37 -20.61 11.77
C SER A 807 13.18 -20.24 12.68
N ILE A 808 13.04 -20.94 13.81
CA ILE A 808 11.99 -20.66 14.81
C ILE A 808 12.04 -19.22 15.32
N THR A 809 13.23 -18.75 15.73
CA THR A 809 13.41 -17.39 16.26
C THR A 809 13.20 -16.30 15.20
N LYS A 810 13.58 -16.54 13.94
CA LYS A 810 13.26 -15.65 12.82
C LYS A 810 11.75 -15.51 12.62
N ILE A 811 11.01 -16.62 12.65
CA ILE A 811 9.54 -16.60 12.48
C ILE A 811 8.85 -15.87 13.63
N LEU A 812 9.27 -16.14 14.87
CA LEU A 812 8.77 -15.46 16.06
C LEU A 812 9.07 -13.97 16.05
N ASN A 813 10.28 -13.58 15.66
CA ASN A 813 10.66 -12.18 15.56
C ASN A 813 9.75 -11.45 14.57
N GLN A 814 9.49 -12.01 13.38
CA GLN A 814 8.59 -11.38 12.42
C GLN A 814 7.16 -11.25 12.98
N ASN A 815 6.60 -12.34 13.52
CA ASN A 815 5.24 -12.32 14.03
C ASN A 815 5.04 -11.44 15.27
N SER A 816 6.11 -11.09 16.00
CA SER A 816 6.04 -10.13 17.12
C SER A 816 5.52 -8.74 16.73
N PHE A 817 5.58 -8.38 15.45
CA PHE A 817 5.14 -7.07 14.94
C PHE A 817 3.70 -7.02 14.45
N PHE A 818 3.04 -8.17 14.26
CA PHE A 818 1.71 -8.24 13.66
C PHE A 818 0.80 -9.31 14.29
N THR A 819 0.95 -9.53 15.59
CA THR A 819 0.07 -10.37 16.41
C THR A 819 -1.40 -9.95 16.32
N TRP A 820 -1.65 -8.64 16.16
CA TRP A 820 -3.00 -8.05 16.02
C TRP A 820 -3.82 -8.60 14.85
N ALA A 821 -3.19 -9.28 13.89
CA ALA A 821 -3.88 -9.84 12.73
C ALA A 821 -4.57 -11.19 13.00
N THR A 822 -4.28 -11.84 14.14
CA THR A 822 -4.92 -13.09 14.54
C THR A 822 -6.13 -12.84 15.45
N ASP A 823 -7.28 -13.41 15.10
CA ASP A 823 -8.48 -13.47 15.93
C ASP A 823 -9.44 -14.61 15.48
N PHE A 824 -10.72 -14.55 15.85
CA PHE A 824 -11.68 -15.52 15.31
C PHE A 824 -11.83 -15.38 13.78
N TYR A 825 -11.77 -16.55 13.12
CA TYR A 825 -11.91 -16.70 11.67
C TYR A 825 -10.74 -16.14 10.84
N GLY A 826 -9.62 -15.75 11.45
CA GLY A 826 -8.44 -15.26 10.75
C GLY A 826 -7.17 -15.46 11.56
N HIS A 827 -6.24 -16.27 11.05
CA HIS A 827 -5.07 -16.73 11.81
C HIS A 827 -3.78 -16.49 11.04
N ASN A 828 -2.81 -15.83 11.67
CA ASN A 828 -1.43 -15.83 11.17
C ASN A 828 -0.91 -17.28 11.15
N ASP A 829 -0.49 -17.77 9.99
CA ASP A 829 0.11 -19.10 9.82
C ASP A 829 1.63 -18.99 9.86
N MET A 830 2.21 -19.51 10.94
CA MET A 830 3.64 -19.52 11.23
C MET A 830 4.34 -20.79 10.71
N ASP A 831 3.67 -21.57 9.86
CA ASP A 831 4.16 -22.82 9.27
C ASP A 831 4.08 -24.06 10.16
N ILE A 832 4.27 -25.21 9.51
CA ILE A 832 4.14 -26.57 10.02
C ILE A 832 5.07 -26.74 11.23
N LEU A 833 4.61 -27.49 12.22
CA LEU A 833 5.38 -27.80 13.40
C LEU A 833 6.55 -28.74 13.07
N GLU A 834 7.75 -28.35 13.53
CA GLU A 834 8.98 -29.14 13.43
C GLU A 834 9.30 -29.90 14.74
N VAL A 835 8.34 -30.00 15.66
CA VAL A 835 8.50 -30.74 16.92
C VAL A 835 8.86 -32.20 16.62
N GLY A 836 10.02 -32.66 17.12
CA GLY A 836 10.50 -34.02 16.86
C GLY A 836 11.19 -34.22 15.50
N ASN A 837 11.40 -33.14 14.73
CA ASN A 837 12.19 -33.14 13.50
C ASN A 837 13.55 -32.45 13.69
N GLY A 838 14.53 -32.81 12.85
CA GLY A 838 15.86 -32.19 12.84
C GLY A 838 16.60 -32.27 14.20
N PRO A 839 17.60 -31.39 14.42
CA PRO A 839 18.42 -31.37 15.63
C PRO A 839 17.85 -30.53 16.79
N LEU A 840 16.54 -30.21 16.80
CA LEU A 840 15.95 -29.42 17.88
C LEU A 840 16.09 -30.13 19.24
N THR A 841 16.52 -29.38 20.25
CA THR A 841 16.50 -29.86 21.64
C THR A 841 15.07 -29.93 22.18
N TYR A 842 14.87 -30.64 23.29
CA TYR A 842 13.58 -30.70 23.97
C TYR A 842 13.04 -29.30 24.32
N GLU A 843 13.89 -28.43 24.87
CA GLU A 843 13.50 -27.06 25.26
C GLU A 843 13.18 -26.19 24.04
N GLU A 844 13.93 -26.29 22.95
CA GLU A 844 13.61 -25.58 21.70
C GLU A 844 12.30 -26.04 21.08
N ALA A 845 12.03 -27.36 21.09
CA ALA A 845 10.78 -27.92 20.59
C ALA A 845 9.57 -27.50 21.45
N LYS A 846 9.75 -27.47 22.77
CA LYS A 846 8.77 -26.97 23.75
C LYS A 846 8.46 -25.48 23.54
N SER A 847 9.50 -24.66 23.33
CA SER A 847 9.39 -23.24 22.99
C SER A 847 8.67 -22.99 21.67
N HIS A 848 9.03 -23.74 20.62
CA HIS A 848 8.37 -23.69 19.33
C HIS A 848 6.88 -24.01 19.43
N PHE A 849 6.52 -25.13 20.05
CA PHE A 849 5.12 -25.52 20.21
C PHE A 849 4.32 -24.49 21.01
N THR A 850 4.87 -24.03 22.15
CA THR A 850 4.22 -23.04 23.01
C THR A 850 3.93 -21.76 22.24
N ALA A 851 4.92 -21.24 21.51
CA ALA A 851 4.75 -19.98 20.82
C ALA A 851 3.72 -20.08 19.67
N TRP A 852 3.73 -21.16 18.88
CA TRP A 852 2.73 -21.37 17.83
C TRP A 852 1.32 -21.49 18.41
N ALA A 853 1.18 -22.22 19.52
CA ALA A 853 -0.10 -22.43 20.18
C ALA A 853 -0.66 -21.14 20.79
N LEU A 854 0.14 -20.42 21.57
CA LEU A 854 -0.32 -19.20 22.24
C LEU A 854 -0.48 -18.01 21.26
N MET A 855 0.25 -18.03 20.15
CA MET A 855 0.06 -17.06 19.06
C MET A 855 -1.11 -17.44 18.12
N LYS A 856 -1.78 -18.57 18.38
CA LYS A 856 -2.94 -19.06 17.63
C LYS A 856 -2.66 -19.28 16.14
N SER A 857 -1.46 -19.72 15.81
CA SER A 857 -1.15 -20.26 14.49
C SER A 857 -1.83 -21.63 14.30
N PRO A 858 -2.22 -22.03 13.08
CA PRO A 858 -2.54 -23.43 12.82
C PRO A 858 -1.44 -24.37 13.36
N LEU A 859 -1.85 -25.45 14.03
CA LEU A 859 -0.95 -26.48 14.57
C LEU A 859 -0.97 -27.69 13.64
N LEU A 860 -0.17 -27.63 12.58
CA LEU A 860 -0.01 -28.71 11.62
C LEU A 860 1.23 -29.51 11.98
N ILE A 861 1.07 -30.75 12.45
CA ILE A 861 2.19 -31.65 12.78
C ILE A 861 2.93 -32.04 11.50
N GLY A 862 4.24 -31.77 11.42
CA GLY A 862 5.11 -32.22 10.33
C GLY A 862 5.92 -33.49 10.67
N THR A 863 5.83 -34.00 11.89
CA THR A 863 6.64 -35.12 12.39
C THR A 863 6.28 -36.45 11.74
N HIS A 864 7.25 -37.35 11.59
CA HIS A 864 6.94 -38.75 11.28
C HIS A 864 6.41 -39.49 12.54
N LEU A 865 5.09 -39.43 12.76
CA LEU A 865 4.42 -39.95 13.96
C LEU A 865 4.77 -41.40 14.35
N PRO A 866 4.90 -42.38 13.43
CA PRO A 866 5.27 -43.75 13.81
C PRO A 866 6.65 -43.88 14.47
N SER A 867 7.52 -42.87 14.32
CA SER A 867 8.83 -42.82 14.96
C SER A 867 8.95 -41.66 15.96
N ALA A 868 7.85 -41.00 16.32
CA ALA A 868 7.86 -39.92 17.29
C ALA A 868 8.25 -40.44 18.67
N THR A 869 9.06 -39.68 19.39
CA THR A 869 9.44 -40.01 20.77
C THR A 869 8.29 -39.71 21.73
N LYS A 870 8.32 -40.27 22.94
CA LYS A 870 7.33 -39.92 23.98
C LYS A 870 7.34 -38.43 24.31
N GLU A 871 8.51 -37.82 24.39
CA GLU A 871 8.70 -36.38 24.59
C GLU A 871 8.06 -35.56 23.47
N THR A 872 8.18 -36.02 22.22
CA THR A 872 7.52 -35.37 21.07
C THR A 872 6.01 -35.40 21.22
N ILE A 873 5.45 -36.57 21.56
CA ILE A 873 4.00 -36.72 21.75
C ILE A 873 3.52 -35.89 22.94
N GLU A 874 4.26 -35.86 24.05
CA GLU A 874 3.97 -35.03 25.22
C GLU A 874 3.90 -33.54 24.85
N ILE A 875 4.86 -33.02 24.09
CA ILE A 875 4.85 -31.63 23.63
C ILE A 875 3.62 -31.38 22.76
N LEU A 876 3.38 -32.22 21.75
CA LEU A 876 2.28 -32.05 20.78
C LEU A 876 0.88 -32.15 21.41
N THR A 877 0.76 -32.80 22.57
CA THR A 877 -0.53 -33.11 23.22
C THR A 877 -0.74 -32.39 24.55
N ASN A 878 0.06 -31.37 24.88
CA ASN A 878 -0.13 -30.60 26.13
C ASN A 878 -1.55 -30.00 26.19
N PRO A 879 -2.40 -30.47 27.12
CA PRO A 879 -3.83 -30.14 27.09
C PRO A 879 -4.12 -28.69 27.48
N GLU A 880 -3.30 -28.07 28.32
CA GLU A 880 -3.56 -26.72 28.82
C GLU A 880 -3.13 -25.65 27.83
N ILE A 881 -1.99 -25.84 27.17
CA ILE A 881 -1.55 -24.95 26.09
C ILE A 881 -2.51 -25.04 24.90
N ILE A 882 -2.95 -26.26 24.55
CA ILE A 882 -3.97 -26.46 23.51
C ILE A 882 -5.29 -25.80 23.92
N ALA A 883 -5.69 -25.82 25.20
CA ALA A 883 -6.91 -25.15 25.64
C ALA A 883 -6.86 -23.62 25.44
N ILE A 884 -5.68 -22.99 25.50
CA ILE A 884 -5.52 -21.57 25.14
C ILE A 884 -5.58 -21.37 23.62
N HIS A 885 -4.95 -22.25 22.86
CA HIS A 885 -5.00 -22.23 21.39
C HIS A 885 -6.42 -22.39 20.84
N GLN A 886 -7.19 -23.31 21.43
CA GLN A 886 -8.58 -23.64 21.09
C GLN A 886 -9.60 -22.92 21.98
N ASP A 887 -9.26 -21.74 22.52
CA ASP A 887 -10.16 -20.96 23.37
C ASP A 887 -11.40 -20.47 22.57
N PRO A 888 -12.62 -20.90 22.92
CA PRO A 888 -13.82 -20.57 22.15
C PRO A 888 -14.35 -19.15 22.43
N VAL A 889 -13.82 -18.47 23.45
CA VAL A 889 -14.26 -17.15 23.93
C VAL A 889 -13.27 -16.06 23.50
N VAL A 890 -11.97 -16.31 23.63
CA VAL A 890 -10.93 -15.37 23.19
C VAL A 890 -10.33 -15.87 21.89
N GLY A 891 -10.46 -15.09 20.82
CA GLY A 891 -9.90 -15.44 19.50
C GLY A 891 -8.49 -14.89 19.25
N THR A 892 -8.09 -13.83 19.94
CA THR A 892 -6.84 -13.10 19.70
C THR A 892 -5.61 -13.86 20.21
N SER A 893 -4.47 -13.63 19.58
CA SER A 893 -3.18 -14.16 20.01
C SER A 893 -2.63 -13.42 21.24
N ILE A 894 -1.67 -14.02 21.95
CA ILE A 894 -0.80 -13.25 22.85
C ILE A 894 0.02 -12.21 22.06
N SER A 895 0.47 -11.15 22.72
CA SER A 895 1.31 -10.10 22.14
C SER A 895 2.50 -9.78 23.05
N PRO A 896 3.65 -9.34 22.50
CA PRO A 896 4.78 -8.99 23.33
C PRO A 896 4.52 -7.67 24.05
N PHE A 897 4.81 -7.64 25.34
CA PHE A 897 4.79 -6.41 26.13
C PHE A 897 6.21 -5.91 26.45
N ARG A 898 7.24 -6.74 26.19
CA ARG A 898 8.65 -6.35 26.33
C ARG A 898 9.59 -7.25 25.53
N TRP A 899 10.54 -6.66 24.80
CA TRP A 899 11.49 -7.41 23.97
C TRP A 899 12.66 -8.03 24.75
N GLY A 900 12.86 -7.60 25.99
CA GLY A 900 13.88 -8.16 26.88
C GLY A 900 15.25 -7.57 26.59
N ILE A 901 16.19 -8.37 26.08
CA ILE A 901 17.56 -7.90 25.79
C ILE A 901 17.62 -6.89 24.63
N ASN A 902 16.57 -6.79 23.82
CA ASN A 902 16.45 -5.74 22.81
C ASN A 902 15.55 -4.61 23.31
N PRO A 903 15.77 -3.37 22.84
CA PRO A 903 14.75 -2.34 22.97
C PRO A 903 13.43 -2.81 22.35
N ASP A 904 12.31 -2.37 22.93
CA ASP A 904 10.98 -2.72 22.43
C ASP A 904 10.82 -2.31 20.96
N TRP A 905 10.11 -3.14 20.19
CA TRP A 905 9.89 -2.96 18.76
C TRP A 905 11.15 -3.03 17.87
N VAL A 906 12.26 -3.56 18.38
CA VAL A 906 13.46 -3.82 17.56
C VAL A 906 13.43 -5.23 16.99
N SER A 907 13.55 -5.31 15.66
CA SER A 907 13.65 -6.60 14.96
C SER A 907 15.02 -7.23 15.19
N ASN A 908 15.03 -8.43 15.79
CA ASN A 908 16.22 -9.24 15.96
C ASN A 908 15.88 -10.73 15.74
N ASN A 909 16.36 -11.29 14.62
CA ASN A 909 16.04 -12.67 14.25
C ASN A 909 16.69 -13.72 15.16
N THR A 910 17.73 -13.38 15.92
CA THR A 910 18.38 -14.30 16.85
C THR A 910 17.71 -14.27 18.23
N HIS A 911 17.28 -13.08 18.64
CA HIS A 911 16.65 -12.87 19.93
C HIS A 911 15.32 -12.14 19.73
N PRO A 912 14.23 -12.85 19.41
CA PRO A 912 12.90 -12.25 19.33
C PRO A 912 12.44 -11.70 20.68
N ALA A 913 11.26 -11.08 20.73
CA ALA A 913 10.71 -10.61 21.99
C ALA A 913 10.63 -11.74 23.03
N GLN A 914 10.99 -11.43 24.28
CA GLN A 914 11.10 -12.43 25.34
C GLN A 914 9.87 -12.50 26.26
N TYR A 915 9.05 -11.46 26.33
CA TYR A 915 7.96 -11.35 27.29
C TYR A 915 6.63 -11.05 26.59
N TRP A 916 5.67 -11.96 26.75
CA TRP A 916 4.40 -11.92 26.03
C TRP A 916 3.24 -12.18 26.97
N SER A 917 2.09 -11.58 26.66
CA SER A 917 0.85 -11.82 27.39
C SER A 917 -0.39 -11.65 26.53
N GLY A 918 -1.48 -12.29 26.93
CA GLY A 918 -2.78 -12.20 26.26
C GLY A 918 -3.91 -12.70 27.14
N GLU A 919 -5.13 -12.43 26.72
CA GLU A 919 -6.34 -12.91 27.39
C GLU A 919 -6.62 -14.39 27.05
N SER A 920 -7.31 -15.06 27.97
CA SER A 920 -8.01 -16.32 27.79
C SER A 920 -9.31 -16.28 28.59
N GLN A 921 -10.28 -17.12 28.24
CA GLN A 921 -11.52 -17.31 29.02
C GLN A 921 -11.27 -17.57 30.51
N ASN A 922 -10.10 -18.14 30.85
CA ASN A 922 -9.76 -18.53 32.21
C ASN A 922 -8.79 -17.56 32.90
N GLY A 923 -8.41 -16.44 32.29
CA GLY A 923 -7.49 -15.47 32.90
C GLY A 923 -6.48 -14.92 31.89
N THR A 924 -5.34 -14.45 32.40
CA THR A 924 -4.28 -13.86 31.57
C THR A 924 -3.16 -14.87 31.37
N VAL A 925 -2.84 -15.16 30.12
CA VAL A 925 -1.75 -16.07 29.75
C VAL A 925 -0.45 -15.28 29.57
N PHE A 926 0.65 -15.85 30.05
CA PHE A 926 2.00 -15.31 29.87
C PHE A 926 2.91 -16.33 29.21
N MET A 927 3.78 -15.86 28.32
CA MET A 927 4.88 -16.63 27.76
C MET A 927 6.19 -15.87 27.99
N LEU A 928 7.11 -16.53 28.69
CA LEU A 928 8.48 -16.04 28.93
C LEU A 928 9.43 -16.93 28.14
N LEU A 929 10.08 -16.36 27.14
CA LEU A 929 10.98 -17.06 26.23
C LEU A 929 12.44 -16.69 26.52
N ASN A 930 13.24 -17.65 27.00
CA ASN A 930 14.67 -17.46 27.09
C ASN A 930 15.30 -17.63 25.70
N THR A 931 15.80 -16.55 25.11
CA THR A 931 16.41 -16.57 23.78
C THR A 931 17.93 -16.73 23.82
N LEU A 932 18.51 -16.97 25.00
CA LEU A 932 19.95 -17.09 25.21
C LEU A 932 20.40 -18.55 25.17
N ASP A 933 21.69 -18.75 24.86
CA ASP A 933 22.37 -20.05 24.89
C ASP A 933 22.71 -20.53 26.32
N GLU A 934 22.31 -19.79 27.34
CA GLU A 934 22.54 -20.10 28.76
C GLU A 934 21.26 -19.96 29.60
N PRO A 935 21.13 -20.67 30.75
CA PRO A 935 19.99 -20.50 31.63
C PRO A 935 19.87 -19.06 32.13
N ALA A 936 18.66 -18.52 32.20
CA ALA A 936 18.43 -17.14 32.61
C ALA A 936 17.25 -16.98 33.56
N ASP A 937 17.35 -16.05 34.49
CA ASP A 937 16.22 -15.58 35.29
C ASP A 937 15.40 -14.56 34.48
N MET A 938 14.09 -14.78 34.41
CA MET A 938 13.15 -13.93 33.66
C MET A 938 12.19 -13.24 34.61
N PHE A 939 12.41 -11.95 34.85
CA PHE A 939 11.65 -11.12 35.80
C PHE A 939 10.78 -10.11 35.07
N PHE A 940 9.53 -9.92 35.48
CA PHE A 940 8.70 -8.79 35.03
C PHE A 940 7.78 -8.28 36.14
N ARG A 941 7.39 -7.00 36.08
CA ARG A 941 6.28 -6.49 36.91
C ARG A 941 4.97 -6.85 36.26
N LEU A 942 4.00 -7.32 37.06
CA LEU A 942 2.73 -7.82 36.53
C LEU A 942 2.00 -6.75 35.69
N THR A 943 2.08 -5.48 36.10
CA THR A 943 1.45 -4.33 35.43
C THR A 943 2.20 -3.83 34.19
N GLU A 944 3.30 -4.46 33.79
CA GLU A 944 3.86 -4.28 32.44
C GLU A 944 2.96 -4.94 31.38
N SER A 945 2.19 -5.96 31.77
CA SER A 945 1.15 -6.53 30.91
C SER A 945 -0.11 -5.67 30.97
N PRO A 946 -0.69 -5.27 29.82
CA PRO A 946 -1.94 -4.51 29.79
C PRO A 946 -3.15 -5.31 30.28
N TRP A 947 -3.02 -6.64 30.32
CA TRP A 947 -4.06 -7.58 30.74
C TRP A 947 -4.08 -7.83 32.25
N ILE A 948 -3.27 -7.10 33.01
CA ILE A 948 -3.21 -7.20 34.46
C ILE A 948 -3.63 -5.88 35.09
N ARG A 949 -4.61 -5.98 35.99
CA ARG A 949 -5.04 -4.88 36.85
C ARG A 949 -4.10 -4.73 38.05
N ALA A 950 -3.70 -3.48 38.33
CA ALA A 950 -2.95 -3.13 39.53
C ALA A 950 -3.79 -3.26 40.82
N GLY A 951 -3.13 -3.47 41.97
CA GLY A 951 -3.82 -3.64 43.25
C GLY A 951 -4.45 -5.02 43.44
N ARG A 952 -4.11 -5.98 42.58
CA ARG A 952 -4.60 -7.36 42.60
C ARG A 952 -3.44 -8.33 42.72
N GLN A 953 -3.72 -9.46 43.33
CA GLN A 953 -2.82 -10.63 43.35
C GLN A 953 -3.39 -11.72 42.44
N TYR A 954 -2.52 -12.53 41.85
CA TYR A 954 -2.92 -13.52 40.85
C TYR A 954 -2.41 -14.90 41.21
N SER A 955 -3.27 -15.92 41.19
CA SER A 955 -2.83 -17.32 41.28
C SER A 955 -2.08 -17.69 40.00
N VAL A 956 -0.94 -18.34 40.14
CA VAL A 956 -0.05 -18.66 39.02
C VAL A 956 -0.10 -20.16 38.76
N ARG A 957 -0.62 -20.57 37.61
CA ARG A 957 -0.54 -21.94 37.13
C ARG A 957 0.52 -22.06 36.05
N ASP A 958 1.44 -23.01 36.17
CA ASP A 958 2.41 -23.34 35.11
C ASP A 958 1.82 -24.41 34.18
N LEU A 959 1.75 -24.09 32.90
CA LEU A 959 1.06 -24.89 31.88
C LEU A 959 1.89 -26.09 31.38
N TRP A 960 3.17 -26.15 31.72
CA TRP A 960 4.05 -27.27 31.38
C TRP A 960 4.23 -28.24 32.54
N THR A 961 4.41 -27.74 33.77
CA THR A 961 4.51 -28.61 34.94
C THR A 961 3.15 -29.00 35.50
N HIS A 962 2.07 -28.34 35.05
CA HIS A 962 0.69 -28.51 35.54
C HIS A 962 0.54 -28.23 37.04
N THR A 963 1.40 -27.38 37.60
CA THR A 963 1.45 -27.05 39.04
C THR A 963 0.91 -25.65 39.33
N GLU A 964 0.32 -25.52 40.52
CA GLU A 964 -0.02 -24.23 41.10
C GLU A 964 1.22 -23.64 41.80
N ASN A 965 1.80 -22.60 41.23
CA ASN A 965 3.01 -21.92 41.70
C ASN A 965 2.70 -20.73 42.63
N GLY A 966 1.68 -20.89 43.48
CA GLY A 966 1.29 -19.90 44.48
C GLY A 966 0.63 -18.65 43.89
N THR A 967 0.86 -17.50 44.52
CA THR A 967 0.23 -16.23 44.16
C THR A 967 1.31 -15.18 43.86
N ALA A 968 1.25 -14.57 42.67
CA ALA A 968 2.09 -13.45 42.30
C ALA A 968 1.49 -12.13 42.77
N VAL A 969 2.35 -11.30 43.37
CA VAL A 969 2.00 -9.96 43.88
C VAL A 969 3.00 -8.98 43.30
N ARG A 970 2.53 -7.99 42.54
CA ARG A 970 3.30 -6.92 41.85
C ARG A 970 4.30 -7.36 40.79
N ASN A 971 4.99 -8.48 40.96
CA ASN A 971 5.98 -9.00 40.03
C ASN A 971 6.01 -10.53 40.03
N PHE A 972 6.75 -11.08 39.07
CA PHE A 972 7.02 -12.50 38.97
C PHE A 972 8.44 -12.72 38.42
N THR A 973 9.11 -13.75 38.92
CA THR A 973 10.40 -14.22 38.41
C THR A 973 10.32 -15.70 38.11
N ALA A 974 10.55 -16.08 36.86
CA ALA A 974 10.92 -17.46 36.53
C ALA A 974 12.43 -17.61 36.71
N HIS A 975 12.86 -18.53 37.57
CA HIS A 975 14.27 -18.75 37.86
C HIS A 975 14.86 -19.85 36.99
N ALA A 976 16.09 -19.65 36.53
CA ALA A 976 16.88 -20.61 35.79
C ALA A 976 16.15 -21.24 34.59
N VAL A 977 15.43 -20.41 33.81
CA VAL A 977 14.78 -20.88 32.57
C VAL A 977 15.88 -21.41 31.65
N PRO A 978 15.81 -22.68 31.18
CA PRO A 978 16.86 -23.28 30.37
C PRO A 978 17.21 -22.47 29.11
N PRO A 979 18.39 -22.66 28.51
CA PRO A 979 18.72 -22.12 27.20
C PRO A 979 17.61 -22.45 26.20
N HIS A 980 17.17 -21.45 25.45
CA HIS A 980 16.09 -21.60 24.45
C HIS A 980 14.76 -22.13 25.03
N GLY A 981 14.60 -22.16 26.35
CA GLY A 981 13.44 -22.67 27.05
C GLY A 981 12.32 -21.65 27.21
N VAL A 982 11.13 -22.16 27.52
CA VAL A 982 9.92 -21.35 27.69
C VAL A 982 9.24 -21.66 29.03
N VAL A 983 8.68 -20.61 29.63
CA VAL A 983 7.71 -20.71 30.72
C VAL A 983 6.37 -20.19 30.21
N ALA A 984 5.33 -21.01 30.35
CA ALA A 984 3.96 -20.68 29.97
C ALA A 984 3.09 -20.69 31.21
N LEU A 985 2.45 -19.57 31.53
CA LEU A 985 1.68 -19.39 32.76
C LEU A 985 0.25 -18.97 32.46
N LEU A 986 -0.69 -19.41 33.28
CA LEU A 986 -2.03 -18.84 33.38
C LEU A 986 -2.18 -18.16 34.74
N LEU A 987 -2.42 -16.85 34.70
CA LEU A 987 -2.66 -16.03 35.88
C LEU A 987 -4.15 -15.74 36.02
N GLN A 988 -4.72 -16.10 37.17
CA GLN A 988 -6.13 -15.84 37.48
C GLN A 988 -6.23 -14.87 38.65
N ASP A 989 -7.19 -13.94 38.58
CA ASP A 989 -7.39 -12.96 39.65
C ASP A 989 -7.75 -13.67 40.98
N ALA A 990 -6.89 -13.51 41.99
CA ALA A 990 -6.98 -14.15 43.29
C ALA A 990 -7.33 -13.16 44.43
N GLY A 991 -7.86 -11.99 44.09
CA GLY A 991 -8.30 -11.00 45.08
C GLY A 991 -7.42 -9.75 45.15
N ASP A 992 -7.72 -8.92 46.15
CA ASP A 992 -6.91 -7.74 46.42
C ASP A 992 -5.52 -8.13 46.95
N GLU A 993 -4.54 -7.27 46.71
CA GLU A 993 -3.21 -7.44 47.28
C GLU A 993 -3.23 -7.44 48.82
N PRO A 994 -2.24 -8.09 49.48
CA PRO A 994 -2.09 -8.03 50.93
C PRO A 994 -2.03 -6.60 51.48
N GLU A 995 -2.59 -6.39 52.68
CA GLU A 995 -2.54 -5.10 53.37
C GLU A 995 -1.09 -4.61 53.55
N GLY A 996 -0.88 -3.30 53.37
CA GLY A 996 0.43 -2.64 53.50
C GLY A 996 1.15 -2.35 52.19
N LEU A 997 0.66 -2.82 51.05
CA LEU A 997 1.22 -2.56 49.71
C LEU A 997 0.57 -1.34 49.02
N TRP A 998 0.59 -0.18 49.66
CA TRP A 998 0.00 1.06 49.12
C TRP A 998 1.01 1.90 48.30
N PRO A 999 0.57 2.60 47.23
CA PRO A 999 -0.78 2.57 46.66
C PRO A 999 -1.00 1.45 45.61
N PRO A 1000 -2.25 0.99 45.38
CA PRO A 1000 -2.62 0.01 44.35
C PRO A 1000 -2.57 0.63 42.94
N CYS A 1001 -1.36 0.87 42.47
CA CYS A 1001 -1.07 1.65 41.28
C CYS A 1001 -0.20 0.88 40.29
N ALA A 1002 -0.56 0.94 39.01
CA ALA A 1002 0.26 0.38 37.93
C ALA A 1002 1.58 1.15 37.78
N VAL A 1003 1.49 2.48 37.85
CA VAL A 1003 2.62 3.40 37.83
C VAL A 1003 2.38 4.48 38.88
N LEU A 1004 3.35 4.68 39.79
CA LEU A 1004 3.20 5.57 40.94
C LEU A 1004 2.96 7.03 40.53
N GLU A 1005 3.68 7.53 39.53
CA GLU A 1005 3.57 8.90 39.00
C GLU A 1005 2.19 9.21 38.37
N TRP A 1006 1.41 8.19 38.01
CA TRP A 1006 0.08 8.36 37.43
C TRP A 1006 -1.03 8.39 38.49
N CYS A 1007 -0.69 8.06 39.73
CA CYS A 1007 -1.67 7.92 40.78
C CYS A 1007 -1.85 9.18 41.61
N MET A 1008 -3.12 9.59 41.74
CA MET A 1008 -3.55 10.69 42.59
C MET A 1008 -4.62 10.20 43.54
N SER A 1009 -4.56 10.68 44.78
CA SER A 1009 -5.65 10.52 45.72
C SER A 1009 -6.83 11.41 45.29
N ALA A 1010 -8.04 11.11 45.80
CA ALA A 1010 -9.24 11.88 45.49
C ALA A 1010 -9.16 13.37 45.90
N ASN A 1011 -8.23 13.73 46.81
CA ASN A 1011 -8.02 15.11 47.22
C ASN A 1011 -7.06 15.88 46.29
N GLY A 1012 -6.57 15.24 45.22
CA GLY A 1012 -5.63 15.82 44.27
C GLY A 1012 -4.15 15.71 44.67
N SER A 1013 -3.82 15.02 45.75
CA SER A 1013 -2.43 14.74 46.12
C SER A 1013 -1.86 13.57 45.31
N ARG A 1014 -0.65 13.72 44.77
CA ARG A 1014 0.09 12.56 44.26
C ARG A 1014 0.73 11.80 45.42
N PHE A 1015 1.01 10.51 45.22
CA PHE A 1015 1.70 9.68 46.22
C PHE A 1015 3.22 9.80 46.15
N ASP A 1016 3.76 10.32 45.04
CA ASP A 1016 5.18 10.55 44.80
C ASP A 1016 5.64 11.98 45.14
N GLN A 1017 4.73 12.81 45.66
CA GLN A 1017 4.94 14.17 46.17
C GLN A 1017 4.60 14.23 47.66
#